data_AF-A0A5N6QW55-F1
#
_entry.id   AF-A0A5N6QW55-F1
#
_cell.length_a   1.000
_cell.length_b   1.000
_cell.length_c   1.000
_cell.angle_alpha   90.00
_cell.angle_beta   90.00
_cell.angle_gamma   90.00
#
_symmetry.space_group_name_H-M   'P 1'
#
loop_
_entity.id
_entity.type
_entity.pdbx_description
1 polymer ?
#
loop_
_entity_poly.entity_id
_entity_poly.type
_entity_poly.pdbx_seq_one_letter_code
_entity_poly.pdbx_strand_id
1 'polypeptide(L)'
;MAEPKAQAQDEGRYGVLLYYKYIEIPDLDELVAFYESNCNSLGLLGRVRLSHNGVNVTVGGKLSLLEKHVAAVRSKSLFEGTDFKLAACDRPLNDKVAEECGFNALSIRVVKELVTLSSHPLLKSPEISNAGIHLSAVEFHSALQSAGQGQFLEKDNPAYNGGLVLLDARNLYETRIGKFNAPNVETLDPGIRQYSDLPSWIDDNSEQLKGKRVLMYCTGGIRCEMASAYIRSKGSGFENVFQLFGGIQRYLEQFPDGGFFEGKNFVFDHRIAVGSSDERTISTCLLCGTSFDDYSSRCRCAYCRMLVLVCDSCRIEGALYVCELCLKHGKGVDSVASNENGKTQAVASEVELKTILSDTKLSSQLPWSHDHNRSPRKLRILCLHGFRQNASSFKGRTASLAKKLKNIAELVFVDAPHELPYIYQPCITGSHGDCTPPSLHQIHPPPTENCKKKFAWLVAPDFSGRNGADWKIADGPFDPLQYEQQTGGFEVSLAYLKTVVSQEGPFDGILGFSQGAAMAALVSAQRERLKGEMDFRFVILCSGFALKLSEFEHQSINCPSLHIFGSDHDSICLSNKQQNADSRKKTAAKNLIQTGYRTYCTKKVVDIGQPTPVSHPQLLREGEITPGITTEEYISRRKKLLDLLPEKSVAIIAAAPVKMMTDVVPYTFRQDADYLYITGCQQPGSVAVLGHECGLCMFMPEADPYDVIWQGKIAGVDAALKTFKADKAYSMRKLPEILPEIIRRSSKLFHNEQTAMPTYMHLEPFQKAAKNGIVENLSTLTHELRWKKSPAELKLMRESASVACQALLQTMFHSKAYPFEGALSAKVEYECRMRGAQRMAFNPVVGGGPNASVIHYSRNDQQIKDGELVLMDVGCELHDYVSDLTRTWPPSGSFSSAQEELYDLILQTSKECLKLCKPGATIQRIHNYSVEMLRKGLKEIGILKNEGSSSYNQLNPTSIGHYLGMDVHDCSKISYNRPLEPGVVITIEPGIYIPSFFDGPERYQGIGIRIEDEVLITETGYEVLTGSMPKEVKHIESLLNNFCHGIGMESPNKIRAASS
;
A
#
# COMPACT_ATOMS: atom_id res chain seq x y z
N MET A 1 -9.11 12.34 71.49
CA MET A 1 -9.10 11.34 70.40
C MET A 1 -9.13 12.12 69.09
N ALA A 2 -8.21 11.84 68.18
CA ALA A 2 -8.19 12.41 66.84
C ALA A 2 -7.84 11.26 65.87
N GLU A 3 -8.69 11.03 64.88
CA GLU A 3 -8.56 9.93 63.92
C GLU A 3 -7.51 10.26 62.84
N PRO A 4 -6.86 9.25 62.24
CA PRO A 4 -5.75 9.47 61.32
C PRO A 4 -6.23 9.86 59.91
N LYS A 5 -5.76 11.00 59.41
CA LYS A 5 -5.87 11.37 57.99
C LYS A 5 -4.90 10.53 57.15
N ALA A 6 -5.41 9.52 56.44
CA ALA A 6 -4.61 8.71 55.50
C ALA A 6 -5.43 8.14 54.32
N GLN A 7 -6.24 8.97 53.64
CA GLN A 7 -7.04 8.49 52.49
C GLN A 7 -7.43 9.56 51.45
N ALA A 8 -6.53 10.52 51.17
CA ALA A 8 -6.80 11.64 50.25
C ALA A 8 -5.61 12.01 49.34
N GLN A 9 -4.90 11.01 48.80
CA GLN A 9 -3.75 11.22 47.89
C GLN A 9 -3.73 10.36 46.61
N ASP A 10 -4.66 9.43 46.40
CA ASP A 10 -4.52 8.40 45.34
C ASP A 10 -5.43 8.57 44.11
N GLU A 11 -6.38 9.51 44.11
CA GLU A 11 -7.38 9.68 43.02
C GLU A 11 -6.82 10.15 41.66
N GLY A 12 -5.51 10.45 41.60
CA GLY A 12 -4.85 11.04 40.42
C GLY A 12 -3.92 10.10 39.63
N ARG A 13 -3.67 8.86 40.08
CA ARG A 13 -2.66 7.98 39.46
C ARG A 13 -3.17 7.26 38.22
N TYR A 14 -2.29 7.17 37.23
CA TYR A 14 -2.50 6.43 35.98
C TYR A 14 -1.78 5.08 36.04
N GLY A 15 -2.12 4.18 35.13
CA GLY A 15 -1.45 2.90 34.99
C GLY A 15 -1.78 2.21 33.67
N VAL A 16 -1.26 0.98 33.54
CA VAL A 16 -1.52 0.07 32.42
C VAL A 16 -1.96 -1.28 32.97
N LEU A 17 -3.02 -1.81 32.40
CA LEU A 17 -3.59 -3.12 32.67
C LEU A 17 -3.31 -4.07 31.50
N LEU A 18 -2.72 -5.23 31.78
CA LEU A 18 -2.45 -6.30 30.83
C LEU A 18 -3.11 -7.59 31.29
N TYR A 19 -3.81 -8.28 30.38
CA TYR A 19 -4.30 -9.63 30.61
C TYR A 19 -4.63 -10.34 29.29
N TYR A 20 -4.72 -11.65 29.35
CA TYR A 20 -5.22 -12.49 28.26
C TYR A 20 -6.00 -13.66 28.86
N LYS A 21 -6.85 -14.27 28.05
CA LYS A 21 -7.50 -15.54 28.35
C LYS A 21 -7.69 -16.27 27.04
N TYR A 22 -7.10 -17.46 26.90
CA TYR A 22 -7.54 -18.40 25.88
C TYR A 22 -8.74 -19.17 26.43
N ILE A 23 -9.86 -19.06 25.75
CA ILE A 23 -11.11 -19.76 26.03
C ILE A 23 -11.98 -19.64 24.78
N GLU A 24 -12.80 -20.66 24.49
CA GLU A 24 -13.77 -20.58 23.40
C GLU A 24 -14.80 -19.47 23.73
N ILE A 25 -14.93 -18.51 22.83
CA ILE A 25 -15.84 -17.37 22.96
C ILE A 25 -17.13 -17.72 22.22
N PRO A 26 -18.26 -18.00 22.91
CA PRO A 26 -19.48 -18.46 22.26
C PRO A 26 -20.13 -17.38 21.39
N ASP A 27 -20.13 -16.15 21.91
CA ASP A 27 -20.58 -14.95 21.20
C ASP A 27 -19.44 -13.93 21.19
N LEU A 28 -18.83 -13.75 20.02
CA LEU A 28 -17.71 -12.85 19.83
C LEU A 28 -18.17 -11.39 19.71
N ASP A 29 -19.38 -11.16 19.20
CA ASP A 29 -19.91 -9.83 18.93
C ASP A 29 -20.49 -9.19 20.21
N GLU A 30 -21.13 -9.97 21.08
CA GLU A 30 -21.47 -9.55 22.45
C GLU A 30 -20.21 -9.13 23.22
N LEU A 31 -19.10 -9.84 23.00
CA LEU A 31 -17.83 -9.54 23.63
C LEU A 31 -17.16 -8.29 23.05
N VAL A 32 -17.21 -8.08 21.72
CA VAL A 32 -16.80 -6.83 21.07
C VAL A 32 -17.57 -5.66 21.65
N ALA A 33 -18.91 -5.73 21.67
CA ALA A 33 -19.79 -4.69 22.18
C ALA A 33 -19.54 -4.40 23.68
N PHE A 34 -19.28 -5.43 24.49
CA PHE A 34 -18.86 -5.27 25.88
C PHE A 34 -17.56 -4.46 25.99
N TYR A 35 -16.53 -4.80 25.20
CA TYR A 35 -15.25 -4.09 25.24
C TYR A 35 -15.37 -2.65 24.72
N GLU A 36 -16.13 -2.42 23.65
CA GLU A 36 -16.40 -1.08 23.12
C GLU A 36 -17.12 -0.22 24.14
N SER A 37 -18.23 -0.70 24.71
CA SER A 37 -19.02 0.04 25.70
C SER A 37 -18.23 0.29 26.99
N ASN A 38 -17.60 -0.75 27.57
CA ASN A 38 -16.89 -0.67 28.85
C ASN A 38 -15.62 0.18 28.76
N CYS A 39 -14.78 0.00 27.71
CA CYS A 39 -13.57 0.80 27.59
C CYS A 39 -13.86 2.26 27.22
N ASN A 40 -14.84 2.55 26.35
CA ASN A 40 -15.20 3.92 26.00
C ASN A 40 -15.84 4.67 27.18
N SER A 41 -16.77 4.05 27.91
CA SER A 41 -17.40 4.68 29.08
C SER A 41 -16.42 4.93 30.24
N LEU A 42 -15.35 4.15 30.33
CA LEU A 42 -14.25 4.33 31.29
C LEU A 42 -13.09 5.19 30.74
N GLY A 43 -13.19 5.70 29.51
CA GLY A 43 -12.16 6.55 28.89
C GLY A 43 -10.79 5.87 28.73
N LEU A 44 -10.76 4.56 28.53
CA LEU A 44 -9.53 3.77 28.45
C LEU A 44 -8.96 3.76 27.03
N LEU A 45 -7.64 3.94 26.90
CA LEU A 45 -6.91 3.90 25.63
C LEU A 45 -6.07 2.62 25.55
N GLY A 46 -5.83 2.08 24.36
CA GLY A 46 -5.03 0.87 24.22
C GLY A 46 -5.46 -0.07 23.11
N ARG A 47 -5.20 -1.37 23.32
CA ARG A 47 -5.47 -2.42 22.34
C ARG A 47 -6.22 -3.58 22.98
N VAL A 48 -7.32 -3.95 22.35
CA VAL A 48 -8.09 -5.17 22.65
C VAL A 48 -8.05 -6.03 21.39
N ARG A 49 -7.58 -7.27 21.51
CA ARG A 49 -7.67 -8.29 20.45
C ARG A 49 -8.62 -9.38 20.90
N LEU A 50 -9.58 -9.67 20.05
CA LEU A 50 -10.66 -10.65 20.30
C LEU A 50 -10.62 -11.70 19.20
N SER A 51 -10.84 -12.95 19.54
CA SER A 51 -10.98 -14.06 18.58
C SER A 51 -11.91 -15.10 19.17
N HIS A 52 -12.44 -16.03 18.36
CA HIS A 52 -13.21 -17.17 18.86
C HIS A 52 -12.44 -18.02 19.89
N ASN A 53 -11.11 -17.91 19.94
CA ASN A 53 -10.25 -18.65 20.87
C ASN A 53 -9.80 -17.82 22.09
N GLY A 54 -10.32 -16.60 22.30
CA GLY A 54 -10.09 -15.84 23.52
C GLY A 54 -9.90 -14.34 23.35
N VAL A 55 -9.23 -13.72 24.33
CA VAL A 55 -8.90 -12.28 24.37
C VAL A 55 -7.44 -12.00 24.73
N ASN A 56 -6.92 -10.87 24.22
CA ASN A 56 -5.62 -10.32 24.60
C ASN A 56 -5.74 -8.79 24.71
N VAL A 57 -5.53 -8.24 25.90
CA VAL A 57 -5.89 -6.88 26.26
C VAL A 57 -4.69 -6.15 26.88
N THR A 58 -4.48 -4.92 26.43
CA THR A 58 -3.51 -3.98 27.00
C THR A 58 -4.11 -2.58 26.94
N VAL A 59 -4.58 -2.06 28.08
CA VAL A 59 -5.26 -0.76 28.17
C VAL A 59 -4.65 0.10 29.28
N GLY A 60 -4.57 1.41 29.03
CA GLY A 60 -4.09 2.42 29.97
C GLY A 60 -5.17 3.44 30.33
N GLY A 61 -5.05 4.01 31.53
CA GLY A 61 -6.03 4.94 32.07
C GLY A 61 -5.79 5.21 33.56
N LYS A 62 -6.73 5.88 34.23
CA LYS A 62 -6.67 6.08 35.69
C LYS A 62 -6.80 4.73 36.41
N LEU A 63 -6.04 4.49 37.48
CA LEU A 63 -6.06 3.21 38.20
C LEU A 63 -7.48 2.82 38.64
N SER A 64 -8.24 3.75 39.21
CA SER A 64 -9.63 3.52 39.64
C SER A 64 -10.62 3.22 38.50
N LEU A 65 -10.28 3.55 37.25
CA LEU A 65 -11.06 3.19 36.07
C LEU A 65 -10.61 1.84 35.49
N LEU A 66 -9.32 1.52 35.56
CA LEU A 66 -8.80 0.19 35.24
C LEU A 66 -9.33 -0.88 36.23
N GLU A 67 -9.46 -0.55 37.51
CA GLU A 67 -10.09 -1.42 38.52
C GLU A 67 -11.57 -1.67 38.23
N LYS A 68 -12.33 -0.63 37.82
CA LYS A 68 -13.72 -0.79 37.35
C LYS A 68 -13.79 -1.69 36.12
N HIS A 69 -12.86 -1.55 35.18
CA HIS A 69 -12.75 -2.44 34.02
C HIS A 69 -12.47 -3.89 34.46
N VAL A 70 -11.53 -4.12 35.37
CA VAL A 70 -11.27 -5.46 35.94
C VAL A 70 -12.51 -6.04 36.61
N ALA A 71 -13.25 -5.25 37.39
CA ALA A 71 -14.50 -5.70 38.03
C ALA A 71 -15.58 -6.08 36.99
N ALA A 72 -15.74 -5.27 35.94
CA ALA A 72 -16.68 -5.52 34.85
C ALA A 72 -16.29 -6.74 33.97
N VAL A 73 -15.00 -7.06 33.85
CA VAL A 73 -14.56 -8.30 33.18
C VAL A 73 -14.76 -9.51 34.10
N ARG A 74 -14.47 -9.38 35.40
CA ARG A 74 -14.65 -10.44 36.40
C ARG A 74 -16.11 -10.84 36.65
N SER A 75 -17.08 -9.97 36.37
CA SER A 75 -18.51 -10.31 36.49
C SER A 75 -18.99 -11.25 35.38
N LYS A 76 -18.23 -11.40 34.28
CA LYS A 76 -18.45 -12.42 33.25
C LYS A 76 -17.71 -13.71 33.62
N SER A 77 -18.46 -14.80 33.85
CA SER A 77 -17.92 -16.14 34.18
C SER A 77 -16.87 -16.65 33.19
N LEU A 78 -16.98 -16.27 31.91
CA LEU A 78 -16.01 -16.54 30.85
C LEU A 78 -14.57 -16.13 31.19
N PHE A 79 -14.39 -15.13 32.06
CA PHE A 79 -13.08 -14.62 32.50
C PHE A 79 -12.71 -15.01 33.94
N GLU A 80 -13.38 -16.02 34.51
CA GLU A 80 -12.96 -16.59 35.80
C GLU A 80 -11.50 -17.10 35.73
N GLY A 81 -10.76 -16.87 36.82
CA GLY A 81 -9.32 -17.20 36.90
C GLY A 81 -8.41 -16.39 35.97
N THR A 82 -8.87 -15.28 35.37
CA THR A 82 -8.02 -14.44 34.51
C THR A 82 -6.94 -13.71 35.31
N ASP A 83 -5.70 -13.78 34.82
CA ASP A 83 -4.53 -13.15 35.42
C ASP A 83 -4.40 -11.66 35.02
N PHE A 84 -5.04 -10.78 35.81
CA PHE A 84 -5.01 -9.32 35.61
C PHE A 84 -3.73 -8.71 36.20
N LYS A 85 -2.90 -8.13 35.33
CA LYS A 85 -1.63 -7.48 35.71
C LYS A 85 -1.77 -5.97 35.59
N LEU A 86 -1.94 -5.29 36.71
CA LEU A 86 -2.12 -3.83 36.80
C LEU A 86 -0.84 -3.18 37.35
N ALA A 87 -0.30 -2.18 36.65
CA ALA A 87 0.92 -1.49 37.04
C ALA A 87 0.76 0.04 36.95
N ALA A 88 1.12 0.75 38.01
CA ALA A 88 0.99 2.20 38.14
C ALA A 88 2.10 3.01 37.41
N CYS A 89 1.84 4.30 37.22
CA CYS A 89 2.74 5.32 36.65
C CYS A 89 2.72 6.58 37.52
N ASP A 90 3.87 7.23 37.73
CA ASP A 90 4.09 8.11 38.91
C ASP A 90 4.21 9.64 38.65
N ARG A 91 3.85 10.19 37.48
CA ARG A 91 3.94 11.67 37.22
C ARG A 91 2.82 12.28 36.33
N PRO A 92 1.64 12.62 36.89
CA PRO A 92 0.52 13.11 36.09
C PRO A 92 0.55 14.61 35.75
N LEU A 93 0.25 14.93 34.49
CA LEU A 93 -0.42 16.15 34.04
C LEU A 93 -1.18 15.81 32.75
N ASN A 94 -2.39 16.34 32.57
CA ASN A 94 -3.49 15.58 31.94
C ASN A 94 -3.31 15.12 30.49
N ASP A 95 -2.50 15.81 29.66
CA ASP A 95 -2.25 15.40 28.27
C ASP A 95 -1.26 14.21 28.15
N LYS A 96 -0.53 13.89 29.23
CA LYS A 96 0.54 12.87 29.24
C LYS A 96 0.06 11.42 29.25
N VAL A 97 -1.24 11.14 29.36
CA VAL A 97 -1.74 9.75 29.45
C VAL A 97 -1.38 8.96 28.19
N ALA A 98 -1.54 9.57 27.02
CA ALA A 98 -1.12 8.98 25.74
C ALA A 98 0.42 8.85 25.65
N GLU A 99 1.15 9.85 26.15
CA GLU A 99 2.60 9.96 26.11
C GLU A 99 3.33 8.99 27.05
N GLU A 100 2.75 8.67 28.21
CA GLU A 100 3.32 7.74 29.19
C GLU A 100 2.78 6.31 29.05
N CYS A 101 1.55 6.11 28.57
CA CYS A 101 0.95 4.77 28.45
C CYS A 101 1.14 4.09 27.07
N GLY A 102 1.60 4.79 26.03
CA GLY A 102 1.81 4.17 24.70
C GLY A 102 0.63 4.24 23.75
N PHE A 103 -0.49 4.83 24.18
CA PHE A 103 -1.79 4.68 23.52
C PHE A 103 -2.45 6.03 23.30
N ASN A 104 -2.45 6.49 22.05
CA ASN A 104 -3.13 7.71 21.61
C ASN A 104 -4.61 7.50 21.23
N ALA A 105 -5.06 6.25 21.16
CA ALA A 105 -6.44 5.86 20.87
C ALA A 105 -6.74 4.47 21.47
N LEU A 106 -8.03 4.13 21.57
CA LEU A 106 -8.48 2.76 21.76
C LEU A 106 -8.57 2.05 20.40
N SER A 107 -8.05 0.82 20.29
CA SER A 107 -8.19 -0.03 19.11
C SER A 107 -8.65 -1.42 19.52
N ILE A 108 -9.93 -1.69 19.27
CA ILE A 108 -10.54 -3.01 19.42
C ILE A 108 -10.51 -3.69 18.05
N ARG A 109 -10.07 -4.95 17.99
CA ARG A 109 -9.93 -5.70 16.73
C ARG A 109 -10.29 -7.16 16.92
N VAL A 110 -11.21 -7.65 16.09
CA VAL A 110 -11.37 -9.09 15.84
C VAL A 110 -10.16 -9.57 15.01
N VAL A 111 -9.57 -10.69 15.43
CA VAL A 111 -8.38 -11.30 14.82
C VAL A 111 -8.57 -12.82 14.71
N LYS A 112 -8.00 -13.45 13.68
CA LYS A 112 -8.03 -14.92 13.53
C LYS A 112 -7.26 -15.64 14.65
N GLU A 113 -6.14 -15.06 15.09
CA GLU A 113 -5.30 -15.58 16.16
C GLU A 113 -4.89 -14.41 17.08
N LEU A 114 -4.99 -14.58 18.41
CA LEU A 114 -4.58 -13.55 19.38
C LEU A 114 -3.09 -13.18 19.25
N VAL A 115 -2.29 -14.19 18.95
CA VAL A 115 -0.87 -14.13 18.60
C VAL A 115 -0.67 -14.98 17.35
N THR A 116 -0.25 -14.36 16.25
CA THR A 116 -0.05 -15.04 14.96
C THR A 116 1.10 -16.03 15.06
N LEU A 117 0.79 -17.34 15.05
CA LEU A 117 1.79 -18.38 15.33
C LEU A 117 2.73 -18.61 14.15
N SER A 118 2.25 -18.50 12.90
CA SER A 118 3.02 -18.77 11.69
C SER A 118 2.68 -17.77 10.59
N SER A 119 3.66 -17.43 9.75
CA SER A 119 3.44 -16.59 8.54
C SER A 119 2.75 -17.34 7.40
N HIS A 120 2.74 -18.68 7.46
CA HIS A 120 2.02 -19.55 6.52
C HIS A 120 0.95 -20.36 7.28
N PRO A 121 -0.25 -20.61 6.74
CA PRO A 121 -1.26 -21.41 7.41
C PRO A 121 -0.73 -22.81 7.76
N LEU A 122 -0.78 -23.19 9.04
CA LEU A 122 -0.50 -24.56 9.46
C LEU A 122 -1.63 -25.48 8.99
N LEU A 123 -1.29 -26.70 8.55
CA LEU A 123 -2.25 -27.73 8.14
C LEU A 123 -3.26 -28.07 9.26
N LYS A 124 -2.82 -28.02 10.51
CA LYS A 124 -3.66 -28.03 11.71
C LYS A 124 -3.04 -27.06 12.73
N SER A 125 -3.82 -26.10 13.24
CA SER A 125 -3.36 -25.24 14.34
C SER A 125 -3.31 -26.04 15.66
N PRO A 126 -2.36 -25.74 16.57
CA PRO A 126 -2.31 -26.39 17.88
C PRO A 126 -3.56 -26.09 18.70
N GLU A 127 -4.07 -27.11 19.40
CA GLU A 127 -5.17 -26.96 20.34
C GLU A 127 -4.65 -26.50 21.70
N ILE A 128 -5.28 -25.48 22.28
CA ILE A 128 -4.89 -24.90 23.59
C ILE A 128 -4.98 -25.92 24.73
N SER A 129 -5.87 -26.91 24.62
CA SER A 129 -5.97 -28.07 25.52
C SER A 129 -4.66 -28.88 25.61
N ASN A 130 -3.80 -28.77 24.61
CA ASN A 130 -2.48 -29.40 24.56
C ASN A 130 -1.33 -28.45 24.97
N ALA A 131 -1.62 -27.27 25.53
CA ALA A 131 -0.58 -26.35 26.03
C ALA A 131 0.26 -26.97 27.16
N GLY A 132 1.45 -26.42 27.40
CA GLY A 132 2.37 -26.87 28.43
C GLY A 132 1.85 -26.62 29.84
N ILE A 133 2.37 -27.39 30.81
CA ILE A 133 1.96 -27.28 32.21
C ILE A 133 2.43 -25.92 32.76
N HIS A 134 1.49 -25.13 33.27
CA HIS A 134 1.81 -23.87 33.96
C HIS A 134 2.55 -24.16 35.26
N LEU A 135 3.67 -23.47 35.46
CA LEU A 135 4.39 -23.39 36.74
C LEU A 135 4.25 -21.97 37.28
N SER A 136 3.97 -21.84 38.57
CA SER A 136 4.09 -20.55 39.27
C SER A 136 5.53 -20.04 39.23
N ALA A 137 5.74 -18.75 39.51
CA ALA A 137 7.08 -18.17 39.56
C ALA A 137 8.02 -18.94 40.52
N VAL A 138 7.51 -19.38 41.68
CA VAL A 138 8.28 -20.13 42.68
C VAL A 138 8.62 -21.53 42.15
N GLU A 139 7.66 -22.28 41.59
CA GLU A 139 7.93 -23.61 41.03
C GLU A 139 8.90 -23.56 39.84
N PHE A 140 8.78 -22.53 39.00
CA PHE A 140 9.69 -22.28 37.88
C PHE A 140 11.11 -21.95 38.38
N HIS A 141 11.24 -21.10 39.40
CA HIS A 141 12.52 -20.81 40.05
C HIS A 141 13.12 -22.08 40.66
N SER A 142 12.36 -22.86 41.41
CA SER A 142 12.82 -24.11 42.03
C SER A 142 13.23 -25.14 40.98
N ALA A 143 12.51 -25.26 39.86
CA ALA A 143 12.90 -26.16 38.77
C ALA A 143 14.24 -25.76 38.13
N LEU A 144 14.49 -24.46 37.93
CA LEU A 144 15.78 -23.96 37.47
C LEU A 144 16.90 -24.20 38.51
N GLN A 145 16.62 -23.95 39.79
CA GLN A 145 17.57 -24.15 40.88
C GLN A 145 17.97 -25.63 41.05
N SER A 146 17.00 -26.54 41.08
CA SER A 146 17.24 -27.98 41.21
C SER A 146 18.00 -28.56 40.00
N ALA A 147 17.75 -28.06 38.79
CA ALA A 147 18.53 -28.42 37.61
C ALA A 147 19.96 -27.88 37.68
N GLY A 148 20.14 -26.62 38.12
CA GLY A 148 21.45 -26.03 38.31
C GLY A 148 22.31 -26.73 39.37
N GLN A 149 21.67 -27.35 40.37
CA GLN A 149 22.31 -28.18 41.40
C GLN A 149 22.47 -29.65 41.02
N GLY A 150 22.10 -30.07 39.81
CA GLY A 150 22.23 -31.46 39.33
C GLY A 150 21.29 -32.47 39.95
N GLN A 151 20.30 -32.04 40.74
CA GLN A 151 19.44 -32.93 41.56
C GLN A 151 18.45 -33.78 40.75
N PHE A 152 18.22 -33.46 39.47
CA PHE A 152 17.35 -34.26 38.58
C PHE A 152 17.99 -35.57 38.09
N LEU A 153 19.27 -35.83 38.35
CA LEU A 153 19.98 -36.96 37.75
C LEU A 153 19.75 -38.35 38.38
N GLU A 154 19.05 -38.47 39.54
CA GLU A 154 19.08 -39.73 40.30
C GLU A 154 17.76 -40.37 40.76
N LYS A 155 16.56 -39.79 40.60
CA LYS A 155 15.35 -40.41 41.22
C LYS A 155 14.04 -40.58 40.42
N ASP A 156 13.75 -39.81 39.36
CA ASP A 156 12.43 -39.89 38.71
C ASP A 156 12.45 -40.38 37.25
N ASN A 157 12.07 -41.66 37.09
CA ASN A 157 11.61 -42.33 35.86
C ASN A 157 12.65 -42.57 34.72
N PRO A 158 12.99 -43.84 34.39
CA PRO A 158 13.97 -44.20 33.34
C PRO A 158 13.64 -43.75 31.90
N ALA A 159 12.47 -43.16 31.66
CA ALA A 159 12.06 -42.63 30.36
C ALA A 159 12.71 -41.28 30.00
N TYR A 160 13.31 -40.57 30.97
CA TYR A 160 13.77 -39.19 30.79
C TYR A 160 15.30 -39.09 30.76
N ASN A 161 15.89 -39.42 29.62
CA ASN A 161 17.34 -39.36 29.40
C ASN A 161 17.84 -37.97 28.94
N GLY A 162 16.95 -36.98 28.79
CA GLY A 162 17.27 -35.62 28.37
C GLY A 162 17.16 -34.60 29.51
N GLY A 163 18.21 -33.80 29.69
CA GLY A 163 18.27 -32.76 30.72
C GLY A 163 17.24 -31.62 30.55
N LEU A 164 17.27 -30.63 31.44
CA LEU A 164 16.40 -29.46 31.39
C LEU A 164 16.93 -28.41 30.39
N VAL A 165 16.05 -27.89 29.53
CA VAL A 165 16.31 -26.73 28.66
C VAL A 165 15.29 -25.64 28.89
N LEU A 166 15.70 -24.40 28.65
CA LEU A 166 14.91 -23.21 28.88
C LEU A 166 14.75 -22.41 27.58
N LEU A 167 13.55 -22.37 26.99
CA LEU A 167 13.27 -21.73 25.71
C LEU A 167 12.68 -20.33 25.88
N ASP A 168 13.34 -19.32 25.28
CA ASP A 168 12.82 -17.95 25.23
C ASP A 168 11.91 -17.77 24.01
N ALA A 169 10.61 -17.60 24.22
CA ALA A 169 9.62 -17.44 23.15
C ALA A 169 9.44 -15.97 22.67
N ARG A 170 10.47 -15.14 22.85
CA ARG A 170 10.46 -13.70 22.51
C ARG A 170 11.28 -13.36 21.27
N ASN A 171 11.10 -12.15 20.74
CA ASN A 171 11.90 -11.64 19.63
C ASN A 171 13.28 -11.18 20.14
N LEU A 172 14.30 -11.20 19.28
CA LEU A 172 15.68 -10.85 19.66
C LEU A 172 15.88 -9.43 20.24
N TYR A 173 14.99 -8.48 19.99
CA TYR A 173 15.07 -7.18 20.67
C TYR A 173 14.59 -7.23 22.14
N GLU A 174 13.76 -8.21 22.49
CA GLU A 174 13.26 -8.47 23.84
C GLU A 174 14.30 -9.27 24.65
N THR A 175 14.92 -10.30 24.05
CA THR A 175 15.93 -11.16 24.71
C THR A 175 17.25 -10.41 24.98
N ARG A 176 17.58 -9.41 24.16
CA ARG A 176 18.80 -8.61 24.30
C ARG A 176 18.89 -7.85 25.62
N ILE A 177 17.80 -7.26 26.10
CA ILE A 177 17.82 -6.37 27.28
C ILE A 177 17.56 -7.08 28.60
N GLY A 178 17.01 -8.28 28.57
CA GLY A 178 16.82 -9.10 29.77
C GLY A 178 16.39 -10.50 29.41
N LYS A 179 16.91 -11.51 30.12
CA LYS A 179 16.70 -12.95 29.85
C LYS A 179 16.96 -13.77 31.10
N PHE A 180 16.47 -15.01 31.12
CA PHE A 180 16.86 -15.95 32.17
C PHE A 180 18.30 -16.46 31.99
N ASN A 181 19.03 -16.56 33.09
CA ASN A 181 20.37 -17.12 33.22
C ASN A 181 20.44 -17.97 34.50
N ALA A 182 20.19 -19.28 34.37
CA ALA A 182 20.31 -20.23 35.47
C ALA A 182 21.61 -21.06 35.31
N PRO A 183 22.46 -21.17 36.35
CA PRO A 183 23.68 -21.97 36.28
C PRO A 183 23.39 -23.41 35.85
N ASN A 184 24.23 -23.98 34.97
CA ASN A 184 24.10 -25.34 34.44
C ASN A 184 22.78 -25.68 33.71
N VAL A 185 21.97 -24.68 33.34
CA VAL A 185 20.77 -24.85 32.51
C VAL A 185 20.98 -24.20 31.14
N GLU A 186 20.78 -24.97 30.08
CA GLU A 186 20.88 -24.49 28.70
C GLU A 186 19.67 -23.58 28.35
N THR A 187 19.93 -22.29 28.14
CA THR A 187 18.92 -21.34 27.65
C THR A 187 19.00 -21.20 26.13
N LEU A 188 17.93 -21.61 25.45
CA LEU A 188 17.77 -21.55 24.01
C LEU A 188 17.14 -20.20 23.63
N ASP A 189 17.92 -19.35 22.93
CA ASP A 189 17.43 -18.11 22.29
C ASP A 189 17.28 -18.35 20.78
N PRO A 190 16.05 -18.41 20.24
CA PRO A 190 15.81 -18.60 18.81
C PRO A 190 16.34 -17.49 17.89
N GLY A 191 16.65 -16.31 18.42
CA GLY A 191 17.11 -15.17 17.63
C GLY A 191 16.10 -14.65 16.59
N ILE A 192 14.81 -14.95 16.77
CA ILE A 192 13.75 -14.62 15.82
C ILE A 192 13.46 -13.13 15.73
N ARG A 193 13.03 -12.67 14.55
CA ARG A 193 12.68 -11.25 14.31
C ARG A 193 11.25 -10.95 14.73
N GLN A 194 10.38 -11.92 14.51
CA GLN A 194 8.94 -11.89 14.78
C GLN A 194 8.53 -13.28 15.31
N TYR A 195 7.52 -13.31 16.16
CA TYR A 195 7.06 -14.55 16.79
C TYR A 195 6.60 -15.62 15.78
N SER A 196 6.12 -15.21 14.60
CA SER A 196 5.70 -16.12 13.53
C SER A 196 6.84 -16.90 12.86
N ASP A 197 8.09 -16.58 13.19
CA ASP A 197 9.27 -17.36 12.77
C ASP A 197 9.55 -18.55 13.73
N LEU A 198 8.95 -18.55 14.94
CA LEU A 198 9.25 -19.52 16.00
C LEU A 198 8.93 -20.99 15.62
N PRO A 199 7.82 -21.33 14.95
CA PRO A 199 7.56 -22.71 14.54
C PRO A 199 8.65 -23.30 13.65
N SER A 200 9.15 -22.53 12.68
CA SER A 200 10.27 -22.96 11.81
C SER A 200 11.52 -23.24 12.63
N TRP A 201 11.85 -22.36 13.59
CA TRP A 201 12.99 -22.60 14.47
C TRP A 201 12.80 -23.85 15.34
N ILE A 202 11.59 -24.09 15.86
CA ILE A 202 11.25 -25.30 16.63
C ILE A 202 11.34 -26.56 15.76
N ASP A 203 10.94 -26.50 14.49
CA ASP A 203 11.10 -27.58 13.52
C ASP A 203 12.58 -27.87 13.28
N ASP A 204 13.36 -26.87 12.89
CA ASP A 204 14.79 -26.97 12.58
C ASP A 204 15.65 -27.41 13.78
N ASN A 205 15.18 -27.18 15.02
CA ASN A 205 15.90 -27.50 16.26
C ASN A 205 15.18 -28.55 17.12
N SER A 206 14.30 -29.36 16.53
CA SER A 206 13.48 -30.35 17.25
C SER A 206 14.29 -31.31 18.13
N GLU A 207 15.49 -31.73 17.70
CA GLU A 207 16.39 -32.61 18.49
C GLU A 207 16.97 -31.95 19.75
N GLN A 208 16.97 -30.60 19.85
CA GLN A 208 17.38 -29.91 21.08
C GLN A 208 16.27 -29.91 22.16
N LEU A 209 15.04 -30.25 21.79
CA LEU A 209 13.85 -30.23 22.63
C LEU A 209 13.33 -31.64 22.94
N LYS A 210 13.50 -32.59 22.01
CA LYS A 210 12.99 -33.96 22.11
C LYS A 210 13.64 -34.74 23.25
N GLY A 211 12.82 -35.40 24.07
CA GLY A 211 13.24 -36.18 25.24
C GLY A 211 13.74 -35.36 26.42
N LYS A 212 13.84 -34.02 26.29
CA LYS A 212 14.26 -33.09 27.32
C LYS A 212 13.07 -32.55 28.11
N ARG A 213 13.33 -31.95 29.28
CA ARG A 213 12.35 -31.15 30.02
C ARG A 213 12.41 -29.71 29.52
N VAL A 214 11.42 -29.26 28.76
CA VAL A 214 11.40 -27.91 28.17
C VAL A 214 10.62 -26.98 29.08
N LEU A 215 11.32 -26.06 29.76
CA LEU A 215 10.70 -24.88 30.37
C LEU A 215 10.67 -23.75 29.33
N MET A 216 9.62 -22.93 29.32
CA MET A 216 9.57 -21.76 28.45
C MET A 216 8.94 -20.54 29.11
N TYR A 217 9.27 -19.37 28.58
CA TYR A 217 8.77 -18.09 29.06
C TYR A 217 8.64 -17.06 27.93
N CYS A 218 7.82 -16.05 28.19
CA CYS A 218 7.75 -14.81 27.43
C CYS A 218 7.32 -13.67 28.35
N THR A 219 7.22 -12.44 27.84
CA THR A 219 6.93 -11.21 28.62
C THR A 219 5.77 -11.35 29.63
N GLY A 220 4.63 -11.88 29.19
CA GLY A 220 3.39 -11.91 30.00
C GLY A 220 2.60 -13.21 29.95
N GLY A 221 3.17 -14.31 29.43
CA GLY A 221 2.55 -15.65 29.35
C GLY A 221 2.02 -16.03 27.95
N ILE A 222 1.20 -15.17 27.33
CA ILE A 222 0.37 -15.49 26.16
C ILE A 222 1.05 -16.23 24.98
N ARG A 223 2.32 -15.93 24.67
CA ARG A 223 3.01 -16.60 23.55
C ARG A 223 3.35 -18.06 23.87
N CYS A 224 3.63 -18.36 25.13
CA CYS A 224 4.00 -19.71 25.59
C CYS A 224 2.84 -20.68 25.40
N GLU A 225 1.59 -20.21 25.52
CA GLU A 225 0.39 -21.04 25.38
C GLU A 225 0.35 -21.76 24.02
N MET A 226 0.51 -21.01 22.94
CA MET A 226 0.51 -21.56 21.57
C MET A 226 1.84 -22.24 21.23
N ALA A 227 2.97 -21.73 21.70
CA ALA A 227 4.29 -22.32 21.45
C ALA A 227 4.43 -23.71 22.12
N SER A 228 3.97 -23.85 23.36
CA SER A 228 3.98 -25.12 24.09
C SER A 228 3.00 -26.13 23.49
N ALA A 229 1.79 -25.69 23.12
CA ALA A 229 0.84 -26.52 22.39
C ALA A 229 1.42 -27.01 21.04
N TYR A 230 2.16 -26.14 20.33
CA TYR A 230 2.85 -26.50 19.09
C TYR A 230 3.94 -27.56 19.32
N ILE A 231 4.82 -27.38 20.32
CA ILE A 231 5.84 -28.39 20.67
C ILE A 231 5.17 -29.72 21.03
N ARG A 232 4.19 -29.72 21.95
CA ARG A 232 3.46 -30.94 22.36
C ARG A 232 2.69 -31.59 21.19
N SER A 233 2.32 -30.84 20.15
CA SER A 233 1.64 -31.40 18.97
C SER A 233 2.53 -32.29 18.09
N LYS A 234 3.87 -32.23 18.26
CA LYS A 234 4.83 -33.11 17.57
C LYS A 234 4.77 -34.59 18.02
N GLY A 235 4.07 -34.88 19.12
CA GLY A 235 3.89 -36.24 19.61
C GLY A 235 5.09 -36.75 20.42
N SER A 236 5.49 -38.00 20.16
CA SER A 236 6.36 -38.75 21.09
C SER A 236 7.74 -38.11 21.30
N GLY A 237 8.07 -37.87 22.57
CA GLY A 237 9.28 -37.20 23.01
C GLY A 237 9.13 -35.68 23.21
N PHE A 238 7.95 -35.10 22.99
CA PHE A 238 7.68 -33.67 23.19
C PHE A 238 6.63 -33.39 24.26
N GLU A 239 6.35 -34.35 25.15
CA GLU A 239 5.30 -34.27 26.16
C GLU A 239 5.68 -33.34 27.33
N ASN A 240 6.97 -33.28 27.68
CA ASN A 240 7.52 -32.61 28.87
C ASN A 240 7.70 -31.09 28.72
N VAL A 241 6.63 -30.38 28.37
CA VAL A 241 6.66 -28.92 28.18
C VAL A 241 5.98 -28.18 29.35
N PHE A 242 6.71 -27.25 29.94
CA PHE A 242 6.31 -26.43 31.09
C PHE A 242 6.44 -24.95 30.74
N GLN A 243 5.56 -24.09 31.26
CA GLN A 243 5.56 -22.67 30.95
C GLN A 243 5.36 -21.80 32.20
N LEU A 244 6.06 -20.67 32.25
CA LEU A 244 5.97 -19.70 33.35
C LEU A 244 4.60 -19.01 33.36
N PHE A 245 3.78 -19.29 34.37
CA PHE A 245 2.46 -18.69 34.54
C PHE A 245 2.57 -17.16 34.69
N GLY A 246 1.80 -16.42 33.88
CA GLY A 246 1.88 -14.96 33.82
C GLY A 246 3.18 -14.39 33.21
N GLY A 247 4.11 -15.25 32.76
CA GLY A 247 5.38 -14.84 32.14
C GLY A 247 6.34 -14.11 33.07
N ILE A 248 7.35 -13.46 32.48
CA ILE A 248 8.40 -12.72 33.19
C ILE A 248 7.80 -11.69 34.16
N GLN A 249 6.68 -11.06 33.80
CA GLN A 249 6.05 -10.05 34.65
C GLN A 249 5.67 -10.58 36.04
N ARG A 250 4.97 -11.73 36.14
CA ARG A 250 4.66 -12.33 37.46
C ARG A 250 5.90 -12.87 38.18
N TYR A 251 6.92 -13.27 37.43
CA TYR A 251 8.18 -13.72 38.01
C TYR A 251 8.95 -12.57 38.68
N LEU A 252 9.05 -11.40 38.05
CA LEU A 252 9.69 -10.22 38.64
C LEU A 252 8.88 -9.61 39.81
N GLU A 253 7.56 -9.79 39.83
CA GLU A 253 6.75 -9.45 41.01
C GLU A 253 7.05 -10.37 42.21
N GLN A 254 7.36 -11.65 41.96
CA GLN A 254 7.70 -12.63 43.01
C GLN A 254 9.18 -12.60 43.42
N PHE A 255 10.07 -12.26 42.49
CA PHE A 255 11.51 -12.10 42.67
C PHE A 255 11.93 -10.68 42.20
N PRO A 256 11.68 -9.63 43.01
CA PRO A 256 11.98 -8.25 42.61
C PRO A 256 13.47 -8.00 42.37
N ASP A 257 14.34 -8.76 43.03
CA ASP A 257 15.80 -8.78 42.81
C ASP A 257 16.22 -9.38 41.46
N GLY A 258 15.28 -9.91 40.68
CA GLY A 258 15.51 -10.56 39.40
C GLY A 258 15.63 -12.07 39.50
N GLY A 259 16.05 -12.64 40.63
CA GLY A 259 16.28 -14.08 40.77
C GLY A 259 17.20 -14.64 39.68
N PHE A 260 16.68 -15.53 38.81
CA PHE A 260 17.39 -16.03 37.62
C PHE A 260 17.14 -15.20 36.35
N PHE A 261 16.31 -14.14 36.38
CA PHE A 261 16.11 -13.22 35.27
C PHE A 261 17.03 -12.01 35.43
N GLU A 262 17.99 -11.86 34.52
CA GLU A 262 18.91 -10.73 34.50
C GLU A 262 18.39 -9.63 33.54
N GLY A 263 18.53 -8.36 33.92
CA GLY A 263 18.21 -7.21 33.08
C GLY A 263 16.73 -6.79 33.08
N LYS A 264 16.26 -6.25 31.95
CA LYS A 264 14.92 -5.64 31.84
C LYS A 264 13.96 -6.44 30.96
N ASN A 265 12.72 -6.60 31.42
CA ASN A 265 11.63 -7.22 30.67
C ASN A 265 11.01 -6.20 29.69
N PHE A 266 11.12 -6.44 28.39
CA PHE A 266 10.51 -5.59 27.36
C PHE A 266 8.97 -5.57 27.46
N VAL A 267 8.35 -4.39 27.52
CA VAL A 267 6.89 -4.19 27.58
C VAL A 267 6.36 -3.41 26.38
N PHE A 268 5.09 -3.62 26.03
CA PHE A 268 4.48 -3.14 24.77
C PHE A 268 3.87 -1.73 24.83
N ASP A 269 4.22 -0.94 25.85
CA ASP A 269 3.75 0.42 26.13
C ASP A 269 4.90 1.44 26.10
N HIS A 270 4.67 2.71 26.50
CA HIS A 270 5.71 3.75 26.46
C HIS A 270 6.81 3.59 27.52
N ARG A 271 6.64 2.75 28.54
CA ARG A 271 7.72 2.41 29.49
C ARG A 271 8.79 1.54 28.84
N ILE A 272 8.41 0.79 27.79
CA ILE A 272 9.25 0.01 26.86
C ILE A 272 10.05 -1.15 27.49
N ALA A 273 10.54 -1.02 28.71
CA ALA A 273 11.06 -2.12 29.52
C ALA A 273 10.84 -1.85 31.02
N VAL A 274 10.76 -2.92 31.82
CA VAL A 274 10.66 -2.88 33.29
C VAL A 274 11.74 -3.79 33.87
N GLY A 275 12.59 -3.26 34.75
CA GLY A 275 13.70 -4.00 35.37
C GLY A 275 13.35 -4.68 36.68
N SER A 276 14.20 -5.61 37.09
CA SER A 276 14.45 -5.95 38.49
C SER A 276 14.95 -4.73 39.28
N SER A 277 14.98 -4.83 40.61
CA SER A 277 15.69 -3.89 41.49
C SER A 277 17.22 -3.99 41.37
N ASP A 278 17.75 -5.07 40.77
CA ASP A 278 19.10 -5.09 40.22
C ASP A 278 19.16 -4.23 38.95
N GLU A 279 19.92 -3.13 38.99
CA GLU A 279 20.17 -2.21 37.87
C GLU A 279 21.17 -2.77 36.84
N ARG A 280 21.66 -4.00 37.01
CA ARG A 280 22.67 -4.64 36.16
C ARG A 280 22.22 -4.73 34.69
N THR A 281 22.73 -3.78 33.91
CA THR A 281 22.52 -3.70 32.47
C THR A 281 23.35 -4.78 31.75
N ILE A 282 22.70 -5.86 31.31
CA ILE A 282 23.36 -6.99 30.61
C ILE A 282 23.61 -6.76 29.11
N SER A 283 23.05 -5.68 28.55
CA SER A 283 23.10 -5.39 27.12
C SER A 283 24.01 -4.21 26.80
N THR A 284 24.44 -4.12 25.54
CA THR A 284 25.38 -3.09 25.09
C THR A 284 24.84 -2.34 23.88
N CYS A 285 25.26 -1.08 23.76
CA CYS A 285 25.06 -0.28 22.56
C CYS A 285 25.68 -0.99 21.35
N LEU A 286 24.87 -1.15 20.29
CA LEU A 286 25.22 -1.78 19.02
C LEU A 286 26.47 -1.18 18.34
N LEU A 287 26.84 0.07 18.67
CA LEU A 287 27.93 0.79 18.02
C LEU A 287 29.21 0.87 18.86
N CYS A 288 29.13 1.24 20.14
CA CYS A 288 30.32 1.45 20.98
C CYS A 288 30.58 0.33 22.00
N GLY A 289 29.67 -0.65 22.14
CA GLY A 289 29.81 -1.71 23.14
C GLY A 289 29.63 -1.27 24.60
N THR A 290 29.41 0.03 24.87
CA THR A 290 29.08 0.52 26.22
C THR A 290 27.77 -0.08 26.71
N SER A 291 27.70 -0.44 27.99
CA SER A 291 26.49 -0.97 28.63
C SER A 291 25.31 0.00 28.45
N PHE A 292 24.21 -0.49 27.85
CA PHE A 292 23.03 0.29 27.49
C PHE A 292 21.86 -0.61 27.10
N ASP A 293 20.67 -0.37 27.66
CA ASP A 293 19.44 -1.18 27.48
C ASP A 293 18.16 -0.38 27.15
N ASP A 294 18.27 0.94 26.95
CA ASP A 294 17.09 1.78 26.70
C ASP A 294 16.69 1.86 25.22
N TYR A 295 15.43 1.51 24.92
CA TYR A 295 14.82 1.61 23.60
C TYR A 295 13.93 2.85 23.41
N SER A 296 13.88 3.79 24.36
CA SER A 296 12.99 4.97 24.32
C SER A 296 13.20 5.86 23.08
N SER A 297 14.43 5.92 22.58
CA SER A 297 14.75 6.58 21.30
C SER A 297 14.15 5.92 20.04
N ARG A 298 13.59 4.71 20.17
CA ARG A 298 12.98 3.91 19.11
C ARG A 298 13.87 3.73 17.87
N CYS A 299 15.19 3.66 18.07
CA CYS A 299 16.17 3.38 17.02
C CYS A 299 15.88 2.02 16.35
N ARG A 300 15.95 1.98 15.01
CA ARG A 300 15.58 0.81 14.20
C ARG A 300 16.64 0.45 13.17
N CYS A 301 16.76 -0.84 12.89
CA CYS A 301 17.58 -1.36 11.80
C CYS A 301 17.11 -0.82 10.43
N ALA A 302 18.05 -0.34 9.62
CA ALA A 302 17.81 0.22 8.30
C ALA A 302 17.22 -0.79 7.29
N TYR A 303 17.44 -2.10 7.47
CA TYR A 303 16.94 -3.14 6.58
C TYR A 303 15.63 -3.78 7.04
N CYS A 304 15.56 -4.26 8.29
CA CYS A 304 14.42 -5.04 8.79
C CYS A 304 13.51 -4.26 9.76
N ARG A 305 13.82 -3.00 10.09
CA ARG A 305 13.06 -2.14 11.00
C ARG A 305 12.89 -2.64 12.45
N MET A 306 13.50 -3.77 12.81
CA MET A 306 13.64 -4.26 14.20
C MET A 306 14.34 -3.21 15.07
N LEU A 307 13.93 -3.11 16.35
CA LEU A 307 14.56 -2.23 17.33
C LEU A 307 16.03 -2.63 17.57
N VAL A 308 16.86 -1.62 17.82
CA VAL A 308 18.31 -1.75 18.09
C VAL A 308 18.74 -0.78 19.19
N LEU A 309 19.63 -1.24 20.07
CA LEU A 309 20.14 -0.48 21.20
C LEU A 309 21.23 0.49 20.75
N VAL A 310 21.00 1.78 20.95
CA VAL A 310 21.95 2.84 20.61
C VAL A 310 21.94 3.86 21.74
N CYS A 311 23.04 3.92 22.50
CA CYS A 311 23.19 4.84 23.63
C CYS A 311 23.18 6.30 23.18
N ASP A 312 22.78 7.19 24.07
CA ASP A 312 22.58 8.62 23.84
C ASP A 312 23.75 9.30 23.12
N SER A 313 24.99 8.94 23.45
CA SER A 313 26.21 9.45 22.80
C SER A 313 26.47 8.87 21.40
N CYS A 314 25.93 7.70 21.10
CA CYS A 314 25.95 7.07 19.77
C CYS A 314 24.71 7.39 18.92
N ARG A 315 23.67 8.04 19.49
CA ARG A 315 22.50 8.48 18.74
C ARG A 315 22.86 9.68 17.88
N ILE A 316 23.16 9.41 16.61
CA ILE A 316 23.41 10.43 15.61
C ILE A 316 22.16 10.56 14.75
N GLU A 317 21.65 11.79 14.64
CA GLU A 317 20.48 12.10 13.82
C GLU A 317 20.72 11.70 12.35
N GLY A 318 19.81 10.90 11.79
CA GLY A 318 19.94 10.35 10.43
C GLY A 318 20.88 9.14 10.28
N ALA A 319 21.48 8.60 11.34
CA ALA A 319 22.32 7.41 11.25
C ALA A 319 21.55 6.14 10.87
N LEU A 320 22.21 5.27 10.09
CA LEU A 320 21.67 3.98 9.67
C LEU A 320 22.24 2.85 10.55
N TYR A 321 21.47 2.44 11.54
CA TYR A 321 21.80 1.30 12.38
C TYR A 321 21.50 -0.02 11.65
N VAL A 322 22.29 -1.07 11.91
CA VAL A 322 22.08 -2.40 11.32
C VAL A 322 22.16 -3.46 12.40
N CYS A 323 21.05 -4.16 12.64
CA CYS A 323 21.03 -5.22 13.65
C CYS A 323 21.95 -6.39 13.29
N GLU A 324 22.47 -7.04 14.32
CA GLU A 324 23.26 -8.25 14.36
C GLU A 324 22.79 -9.36 13.41
N LEU A 325 21.48 -9.63 13.32
CA LEU A 325 20.96 -10.62 12.36
C LEU A 325 21.15 -10.20 10.90
N CYS A 326 21.02 -8.90 10.59
CA CYS A 326 21.28 -8.40 9.23
C CYS A 326 22.78 -8.44 8.92
N LEU A 327 23.64 -8.10 9.89
CA LEU A 327 25.10 -8.25 9.77
C LEU A 327 25.48 -9.71 9.47
N LYS A 328 24.97 -10.68 10.26
CA LYS A 328 25.19 -12.12 10.05
C LYS A 328 24.79 -12.61 8.64
N HIS A 329 23.68 -12.10 8.09
CA HIS A 329 23.22 -12.42 6.73
C HIS A 329 23.91 -11.57 5.64
N GLY A 330 25.19 -11.20 5.83
CA GLY A 330 26.01 -10.48 4.85
C GLY A 330 25.63 -9.01 4.62
N LYS A 331 24.64 -8.44 5.33
CA LYS A 331 24.24 -7.03 5.18
C LYS A 331 25.07 -6.11 6.07
N GLY A 332 26.40 -6.15 5.90
CA GLY A 332 27.36 -5.37 6.68
C GLY A 332 27.29 -3.85 6.44
N VAL A 333 27.55 -3.06 7.48
CA VAL A 333 28.19 -1.74 7.34
C VAL A 333 29.69 -1.99 7.42
N ASP A 334 30.45 -1.48 6.46
CA ASP A 334 31.91 -1.61 6.48
C ASP A 334 32.44 -0.62 7.53
N SER A 335 32.61 -1.09 8.77
CA SER A 335 33.22 -0.30 9.84
C SER A 335 34.73 -0.25 9.64
N VAL A 336 35.29 0.96 9.69
CA VAL A 336 36.73 1.21 9.59
C VAL A 336 37.47 0.40 10.66
N ALA A 337 38.28 -0.56 10.24
CA ALA A 337 39.28 -1.15 11.10
C ALA A 337 40.42 -0.13 11.28
N SER A 338 40.76 0.17 12.53
CA SER A 338 42.06 0.71 12.89
C SER A 338 43.15 -0.28 12.47
N ASN A 339 44.16 0.20 11.75
CA ASN A 339 45.38 -0.57 11.52
C ASN A 339 46.09 -0.84 12.85
N GLU A 340 46.38 -2.10 13.16
CA GLU A 340 47.74 -2.50 13.52
C GLU A 340 48.11 -3.82 12.82
N ASN A 341 49.39 -3.96 12.51
CA ASN A 341 49.97 -4.84 11.48
C ASN A 341 49.95 -6.36 11.79
N GLY A 342 49.90 -7.18 10.72
CA GLY A 342 50.40 -8.57 10.73
C GLY A 342 49.64 -9.54 9.79
N LYS A 343 49.89 -9.60 8.48
CA LYS A 343 50.86 -10.50 7.79
C LYS A 343 50.63 -12.02 8.03
N THR A 344 50.51 -12.91 7.03
CA THR A 344 50.52 -12.80 5.54
C THR A 344 49.99 -14.10 4.86
N GLN A 345 49.67 -14.03 3.55
CA GLN A 345 49.65 -15.11 2.53
C GLN A 345 48.56 -16.21 2.65
N ALA A 346 47.68 -16.43 1.65
CA ALA A 346 47.91 -16.95 0.27
C ALA A 346 48.33 -18.45 0.28
N VAL A 347 47.81 -19.36 -0.55
CA VAL A 347 47.40 -19.27 -1.97
C VAL A 347 46.12 -20.10 -2.26
N ALA A 348 45.50 -19.87 -3.42
CA ALA A 348 44.28 -20.51 -3.93
C ALA A 348 44.39 -22.02 -4.24
N SER A 349 43.24 -22.68 -4.36
CA SER A 349 42.96 -23.61 -5.47
C SER A 349 41.45 -23.65 -5.76
N GLU A 350 41.10 -23.73 -7.05
CA GLU A 350 39.75 -23.99 -7.56
C GLU A 350 39.52 -25.51 -7.61
N VAL A 351 38.29 -25.99 -7.35
CA VAL A 351 37.65 -27.07 -8.13
C VAL A 351 36.13 -26.84 -8.16
N GLU A 352 35.57 -27.00 -9.35
CA GLU A 352 34.16 -27.01 -9.80
C GLU A 352 33.33 -28.22 -9.25
N LEU A 353 32.02 -28.47 -9.49
CA LEU A 353 30.92 -27.92 -10.33
C LEU A 353 29.57 -28.51 -9.82
N LYS A 354 28.41 -27.93 -10.25
CA LYS A 354 27.05 -28.55 -10.37
C LYS A 354 26.34 -28.93 -9.04
N THR A 355 25.01 -28.81 -8.85
CA THR A 355 23.82 -28.34 -9.61
C THR A 355 22.73 -27.98 -8.54
N ILE A 356 21.53 -27.40 -8.74
CA ILE A 356 20.66 -27.07 -9.89
C ILE A 356 19.99 -25.70 -9.61
N LEU A 357 19.77 -24.85 -10.62
CA LEU A 357 18.72 -23.81 -10.62
C LEU A 357 18.27 -23.49 -12.06
N SER A 358 17.01 -23.78 -12.37
CA SER A 358 16.26 -23.46 -13.60
C SER A 358 14.76 -23.60 -13.25
N ASP A 359 13.80 -22.79 -13.69
CA ASP A 359 13.81 -21.69 -14.68
C ASP A 359 12.77 -20.62 -14.28
N THR A 360 13.07 -19.34 -14.50
CA THR A 360 12.12 -18.42 -15.17
C THR A 360 12.86 -17.17 -15.68
N LYS A 361 12.86 -16.96 -16.99
CA LYS A 361 13.54 -15.83 -17.64
C LYS A 361 12.68 -14.57 -17.60
N LEU A 362 13.28 -13.45 -17.20
CA LEU A 362 12.81 -12.10 -17.56
C LEU A 362 13.71 -11.58 -18.69
N SER A 363 13.15 -11.37 -19.89
CA SER A 363 13.92 -10.97 -21.07
C SER A 363 13.95 -9.45 -21.23
N SER A 364 15.14 -8.89 -21.44
CA SER A 364 15.38 -7.48 -21.74
C SER A 364 15.51 -7.23 -23.24
N GLN A 365 15.08 -6.05 -23.73
CA GLN A 365 15.66 -5.43 -24.93
C GLN A 365 15.24 -3.96 -25.12
N LEU A 366 16.22 -3.06 -25.04
CA LEU A 366 16.29 -1.74 -25.72
C LEU A 366 17.80 -1.47 -25.98
N PRO A 367 18.19 -0.66 -27.00
CA PRO A 367 19.19 -1.14 -27.94
C PRO A 367 20.43 -0.23 -28.00
N TRP A 368 21.58 -0.75 -27.60
CA TRP A 368 22.89 -0.11 -27.84
C TRP A 368 23.81 -1.05 -28.63
N SER A 369 24.64 -0.45 -29.48
CA SER A 369 25.42 -1.08 -30.55
C SER A 369 26.33 -2.22 -30.09
N HIS A 370 26.45 -3.25 -30.92
CA HIS A 370 27.39 -4.36 -30.74
C HIS A 370 28.85 -3.88 -30.69
N ASP A 371 29.42 -3.85 -29.49
CA ASP A 371 30.85 -4.03 -29.27
C ASP A 371 31.05 -5.00 -28.10
N HIS A 372 30.96 -6.29 -28.42
CA HIS A 372 30.91 -7.39 -27.45
C HIS A 372 32.30 -7.72 -26.88
N ASN A 373 32.90 -6.82 -26.07
CA ASN A 373 34.03 -7.21 -25.22
C ASN A 373 34.38 -6.31 -24.01
N ARG A 374 33.46 -5.48 -23.50
CA ARG A 374 33.70 -4.72 -22.25
C ARG A 374 32.53 -4.80 -21.27
N SER A 375 32.84 -5.12 -20.01
CA SER A 375 31.94 -4.90 -18.87
C SER A 375 31.58 -3.41 -18.75
N PRO A 376 30.31 -3.05 -18.45
CA PRO A 376 29.90 -1.66 -18.37
C PRO A 376 30.66 -0.90 -17.26
N ARG A 377 31.32 0.21 -17.63
CA ARG A 377 32.03 1.06 -16.67
C ARG A 377 31.05 1.81 -15.76
N LYS A 378 31.43 2.03 -14.50
CA LYS A 378 30.67 2.89 -13.57
C LYS A 378 30.63 4.33 -14.09
N LEU A 379 29.52 5.02 -13.86
CA LEU A 379 29.37 6.45 -14.10
C LEU A 379 30.19 7.23 -13.07
N ARG A 380 30.98 8.23 -13.48
CA ARG A 380 31.77 9.05 -12.54
C ARG A 380 31.06 10.38 -12.28
N ILE A 381 30.79 10.70 -11.01
CA ILE A 381 29.98 11.87 -10.63
C ILE A 381 30.82 12.79 -9.73
N LEU A 382 30.99 14.04 -10.13
CA LEU A 382 31.68 15.07 -9.35
C LEU A 382 30.73 15.66 -8.29
N CYS A 383 31.15 15.74 -7.02
CA CYS A 383 30.28 16.08 -5.89
C CYS A 383 30.72 17.38 -5.19
N LEU A 384 29.87 18.42 -5.25
CA LEU A 384 30.09 19.75 -4.67
C LEU A 384 29.31 19.94 -3.36
N HIS A 385 30.02 20.25 -2.26
CA HIS A 385 29.45 20.40 -0.92
C HIS A 385 28.72 21.73 -0.66
N GLY A 386 28.03 21.87 0.48
CA GLY A 386 27.33 23.10 0.87
C GLY A 386 28.24 24.22 1.42
N PHE A 387 27.63 25.37 1.73
CA PHE A 387 28.33 26.50 2.40
C PHE A 387 28.85 26.08 3.79
N ARG A 388 30.07 26.50 4.15
CA ARG A 388 30.73 26.16 5.42
C ARG A 388 30.86 24.64 5.67
N GLN A 389 31.02 23.87 4.59
CA GLN A 389 31.29 22.43 4.60
C GLN A 389 32.67 22.13 4.00
N ASN A 390 32.99 20.84 3.86
CA ASN A 390 34.19 20.33 3.20
C ASN A 390 33.87 18.96 2.58
N ALA A 391 34.67 18.51 1.62
CA ALA A 391 34.53 17.26 0.87
C ALA A 391 34.35 16.05 1.79
N SER A 392 35.18 15.95 2.83
CA SER A 392 35.13 14.89 3.84
C SER A 392 33.77 14.82 4.56
N SER A 393 33.25 15.97 5.02
CA SER A 393 31.93 16.05 5.66
C SER A 393 30.78 15.72 4.71
N PHE A 394 30.88 16.10 3.43
CA PHE A 394 29.85 15.83 2.43
C PHE A 394 29.86 14.36 1.98
N LYS A 395 31.04 13.77 1.80
CA LYS A 395 31.24 12.32 1.57
C LYS A 395 30.66 11.50 2.72
N GLY A 396 30.88 11.92 3.97
CA GLY A 396 30.27 11.29 5.15
C GLY A 396 28.74 11.33 5.12
N ARG A 397 28.14 12.51 4.89
CA ARG A 397 26.67 12.68 4.83
C ARG A 397 26.01 11.95 3.66
N THR A 398 26.72 11.74 2.55
CA THR A 398 26.20 11.05 1.35
C THR A 398 26.64 9.58 1.25
N ALA A 399 27.34 9.03 2.24
CA ALA A 399 27.90 7.68 2.20
C ALA A 399 26.86 6.57 1.94
N SER A 400 25.63 6.73 2.44
CA SER A 400 24.51 5.80 2.16
C SER A 400 24.12 5.79 0.68
N LEU A 401 24.09 6.97 0.05
CA LEU A 401 23.83 7.12 -1.39
C LEU A 401 24.99 6.50 -2.19
N ALA A 402 26.24 6.82 -1.84
CA ALA A 402 27.43 6.23 -2.45
C ALA A 402 27.42 4.68 -2.37
N LYS A 403 27.07 4.11 -1.22
CA LYS A 403 27.02 2.65 -1.02
C LYS A 403 25.89 1.97 -1.80
N LYS A 404 24.73 2.62 -1.98
CA LYS A 404 23.66 2.12 -2.86
C LYS A 404 24.05 2.19 -4.34
N LEU A 405 24.70 3.27 -4.75
CA LEU A 405 25.11 3.49 -6.14
C LEU A 405 26.41 2.77 -6.53
N LYS A 406 27.14 2.15 -5.60
CA LYS A 406 28.52 1.63 -5.78
C LYS A 406 28.75 0.69 -6.98
N ASN A 407 27.70 0.03 -7.48
CA ASN A 407 27.78 -0.89 -8.62
C ASN A 407 27.54 -0.18 -9.97
N ILE A 408 26.98 1.04 -9.96
CA ILE A 408 26.58 1.80 -11.15
C ILE A 408 27.27 3.18 -11.25
N ALA A 409 27.73 3.74 -10.14
CA ALA A 409 28.43 5.02 -10.10
C ALA A 409 29.56 5.08 -9.05
N GLU A 410 30.52 5.97 -9.32
CA GLU A 410 31.59 6.44 -8.44
C GLU A 410 31.31 7.92 -8.10
N LEU A 411 31.35 8.29 -6.82
CA LEU A 411 31.19 9.67 -6.37
C LEU A 411 32.55 10.25 -5.95
N VAL A 412 32.98 11.32 -6.62
CA VAL A 412 34.27 12.00 -6.40
C VAL A 412 34.02 13.34 -5.73
N PHE A 413 34.60 13.54 -4.55
CA PHE A 413 34.30 14.68 -3.67
C PHE A 413 35.49 15.63 -3.62
N VAL A 414 35.25 16.92 -3.86
CA VAL A 414 36.29 17.96 -3.85
C VAL A 414 35.94 19.09 -2.88
N ASP A 415 36.98 19.68 -2.28
CA ASP A 415 36.85 20.87 -1.43
C ASP A 415 36.71 22.11 -2.31
N ALA A 416 35.89 23.07 -1.89
CA ALA A 416 35.77 24.33 -2.59
C ALA A 416 37.01 25.23 -2.33
N PRO A 417 37.41 26.11 -3.28
CA PRO A 417 38.69 26.81 -3.17
C PRO A 417 38.72 27.97 -2.16
N HIS A 418 37.56 28.42 -1.65
CA HIS A 418 37.49 29.53 -0.70
C HIS A 418 37.43 29.01 0.74
N GLU A 419 38.53 29.09 1.48
CA GLU A 419 38.59 28.74 2.91
C GLU A 419 37.96 29.85 3.77
N LEU A 420 37.12 29.47 4.75
CA LEU A 420 36.35 30.39 5.58
C LEU A 420 36.80 30.38 7.05
N PRO A 421 36.78 31.55 7.74
CA PRO A 421 37.18 31.64 9.15
C PRO A 421 36.21 30.91 10.08
N TYR A 422 36.78 30.38 11.17
CA TYR A 422 36.04 29.69 12.22
C TYR A 422 35.13 30.68 12.98
N ILE A 423 33.94 30.23 13.37
CA ILE A 423 33.03 31.00 14.24
C ILE A 423 32.82 30.24 15.54
N TYR A 424 33.04 30.93 16.66
CA TYR A 424 32.86 30.44 18.01
C TYR A 424 31.64 31.12 18.66
N GLN A 425 30.82 30.36 19.38
CA GLN A 425 29.58 30.86 19.97
C GLN A 425 29.55 30.50 21.46
N PRO A 426 29.73 31.46 22.38
CA PRO A 426 29.76 31.20 23.82
C PRO A 426 28.43 30.67 24.34
N CYS A 427 28.48 29.69 25.25
CA CYS A 427 27.29 29.14 25.90
C CYS A 427 26.87 30.06 27.06
N ILE A 428 25.64 30.60 27.02
CA ILE A 428 25.07 31.39 28.12
C ILE A 428 24.24 30.45 29.00
N THR A 429 24.70 30.23 30.23
CA THR A 429 23.99 29.44 31.26
C THR A 429 23.62 30.33 32.45
N GLY A 430 22.32 30.54 32.71
CA GLY A 430 21.85 31.30 33.87
C GLY A 430 20.33 31.49 33.87
N SER A 431 19.69 31.28 35.04
CA SER A 431 18.24 31.26 35.24
C SER A 431 17.64 32.61 35.66
N HIS A 432 16.32 32.78 35.44
CA HIS A 432 15.36 33.67 36.11
C HIS A 432 15.82 34.98 36.79
N GLY A 433 15.22 36.10 36.36
CA GLY A 433 14.79 37.19 37.25
C GLY A 433 15.82 38.28 37.59
N ASP A 434 15.69 39.41 36.89
CA ASP A 434 16.20 40.75 37.21
C ASP A 434 17.68 41.02 37.56
N CYS A 435 18.18 42.06 36.86
CA CYS A 435 19.28 42.97 37.20
C CYS A 435 20.76 42.54 36.97
N THR A 436 21.41 43.42 36.17
CA THR A 436 22.86 43.57 35.87
C THR A 436 23.54 42.52 34.99
N PRO A 437 24.13 42.92 33.84
CA PRO A 437 24.94 42.01 33.02
C PRO A 437 26.31 41.73 33.66
N PRO A 438 26.83 40.49 33.58
CA PRO A 438 28.16 40.17 34.07
C PRO A 438 29.25 40.85 33.24
N SER A 439 30.35 41.21 33.90
CA SER A 439 31.46 41.95 33.29
C SER A 439 32.23 41.14 32.23
N LEU A 440 32.67 41.85 31.19
CA LEU A 440 33.13 41.36 29.88
C LEU A 440 34.46 40.56 29.85
N HIS A 441 34.94 40.01 30.98
CA HIS A 441 36.35 39.65 31.15
C HIS A 441 36.73 38.16 31.27
N GLN A 442 35.81 37.21 31.08
CA GLN A 442 36.18 35.78 30.98
C GLN A 442 35.45 35.07 29.83
N ILE A 443 35.91 35.29 28.60
CA ILE A 443 35.62 34.43 27.44
C ILE A 443 36.88 33.61 27.16
N HIS A 444 36.85 32.31 27.43
CA HIS A 444 37.95 31.42 27.07
C HIS A 444 38.03 31.25 25.55
N PRO A 445 39.23 31.32 24.93
CA PRO A 445 39.41 31.07 23.51
C PRO A 445 39.13 29.59 23.16
N PRO A 446 38.67 29.29 21.93
CA PRO A 446 38.43 27.91 21.49
C PRO A 446 39.72 27.08 21.44
N PRO A 447 39.68 25.77 21.74
CA PRO A 447 40.85 24.90 21.64
C PRO A 447 41.34 24.79 20.19
N THR A 448 42.60 25.15 19.98
CA THR A 448 43.24 25.33 18.67
C THR A 448 43.46 24.03 17.88
N GLU A 449 43.48 22.87 18.53
CA GLU A 449 43.99 21.62 17.94
C GLU A 449 42.98 20.81 17.11
N ASN A 450 41.67 21.15 17.12
CA ASN A 450 40.63 20.31 16.50
C ASN A 450 39.65 21.02 15.53
N CYS A 451 39.91 22.27 15.16
CA CYS A 451 39.03 23.02 14.26
C CYS A 451 39.16 22.60 12.78
N LYS A 452 38.24 21.73 12.31
CA LYS A 452 38.19 21.31 10.89
C LYS A 452 37.90 22.51 9.97
N LYS A 453 38.81 22.78 9.02
CA LYS A 453 38.68 23.80 7.96
C LYS A 453 37.33 23.72 7.25
N LYS A 454 36.79 24.88 6.89
CA LYS A 454 35.49 25.07 6.24
C LYS A 454 35.69 25.81 4.92
N PHE A 455 34.97 25.40 3.88
CA PHE A 455 35.07 25.99 2.56
C PHE A 455 33.70 26.44 2.02
N ALA A 456 33.74 27.24 0.96
CA ALA A 456 32.57 27.69 0.20
C ALA A 456 32.88 27.76 -1.30
N TRP A 457 31.85 27.56 -2.13
CA TRP A 457 31.94 27.71 -3.59
C TRP A 457 31.82 29.16 -4.04
N LEU A 458 31.15 29.98 -3.22
CA LEU A 458 30.96 31.40 -3.43
C LEU A 458 31.09 32.13 -2.10
N VAL A 459 31.53 33.38 -2.16
CA VAL A 459 31.87 34.22 -1.01
C VAL A 459 31.22 35.61 -1.13
N ALA A 460 31.28 36.41 -0.08
CA ALA A 460 30.86 37.81 -0.14
C ALA A 460 31.72 38.59 -1.18
N PRO A 461 31.16 39.60 -1.88
CA PRO A 461 31.90 40.37 -2.89
C PRO A 461 33.18 41.07 -2.39
N ASP A 462 33.28 41.32 -1.08
CA ASP A 462 34.40 41.98 -0.38
C ASP A 462 35.38 40.99 0.28
N PHE A 463 35.21 39.68 0.05
CA PHE A 463 36.01 38.65 0.70
C PHE A 463 37.49 38.71 0.29
N SER A 464 38.37 39.10 1.23
CA SER A 464 39.79 39.40 0.97
C SER A 464 40.78 38.26 1.20
N GLY A 465 40.30 37.02 1.41
CA GLY A 465 41.13 35.80 1.30
C GLY A 465 42.37 35.71 2.19
N ARG A 466 42.38 36.32 3.38
CA ARG A 466 43.55 36.29 4.27
C ARG A 466 43.69 34.96 5.03
N ASN A 467 44.86 34.34 4.90
CA ASN A 467 45.27 33.18 5.69
C ASN A 467 45.61 33.57 7.13
N GLY A 468 44.90 33.01 8.11
CA GLY A 468 45.17 33.17 9.53
C GLY A 468 44.20 32.33 10.38
N ALA A 469 44.62 31.89 11.56
CA ALA A 469 43.79 31.11 12.49
C ALA A 469 42.78 31.99 13.27
N ASP A 470 42.23 33.00 12.58
CA ASP A 470 41.34 34.00 13.16
C ASP A 470 39.93 33.41 13.31
N TRP A 471 39.56 33.14 14.56
CA TRP A 471 38.19 32.84 14.94
C TRP A 471 37.43 34.13 15.23
N LYS A 472 36.17 34.20 14.80
CA LYS A 472 35.25 35.29 15.18
C LYS A 472 34.22 34.79 16.18
N ILE A 473 33.84 35.64 17.13
CA ILE A 473 32.65 35.37 17.96
C ILE A 473 31.41 35.54 17.08
N ALA A 474 30.40 34.70 17.26
CA ALA A 474 29.12 34.83 16.59
C ALA A 474 28.34 36.02 17.16
N ASP A 475 28.15 37.08 16.36
CA ASP A 475 27.36 38.27 16.75
C ASP A 475 25.85 37.98 16.91
N GLY A 476 25.40 36.76 16.60
CA GLY A 476 24.03 36.29 16.75
C GLY A 476 23.87 34.79 16.44
N PRO A 477 22.66 34.22 16.59
CA PRO A 477 22.36 32.85 16.14
C PRO A 477 22.60 32.70 14.62
N PHE A 478 22.93 31.48 14.18
CA PHE A 478 23.23 31.20 12.77
C PHE A 478 22.01 31.51 11.87
N ASP A 479 22.14 32.52 11.01
CA ASP A 479 21.15 32.86 9.99
C ASP A 479 21.12 31.78 8.89
N PRO A 480 20.01 31.04 8.71
CA PRO A 480 19.89 30.04 7.65
C PRO A 480 20.02 30.60 6.24
N LEU A 481 19.83 31.91 6.02
CA LEU A 481 19.88 32.57 4.71
C LEU A 481 21.24 33.22 4.39
N GLN A 482 22.25 33.09 5.28
CA GLN A 482 23.57 33.72 5.12
C GLN A 482 24.28 33.37 3.79
N TYR A 483 23.97 32.21 3.19
CA TYR A 483 24.55 31.80 1.90
C TYR A 483 24.00 32.59 0.69
N GLU A 484 22.83 33.23 0.78
CA GLU A 484 22.21 33.96 -0.34
C GLU A 484 22.96 35.24 -0.68
N GLN A 485 23.71 35.79 0.28
CA GLN A 485 24.54 36.99 0.14
C GLN A 485 25.92 36.69 -0.46
N GLN A 486 26.25 35.41 -0.69
CA GLN A 486 27.56 34.97 -1.17
C GLN A 486 27.55 34.85 -2.71
N THR A 487 27.72 35.98 -3.39
CA THR A 487 27.65 36.09 -4.87
C THR A 487 29.01 36.24 -5.56
N GLY A 488 30.08 36.53 -4.81
CA GLY A 488 31.45 36.65 -5.32
C GLY A 488 32.20 35.32 -5.44
N GLY A 489 33.38 35.35 -6.07
CA GLY A 489 34.31 34.21 -6.14
C GLY A 489 34.01 33.15 -7.20
N PHE A 490 33.00 33.36 -8.06
CA PHE A 490 32.60 32.38 -9.09
C PHE A 490 33.73 31.97 -10.05
N GLU A 491 34.46 32.93 -10.64
CA GLU A 491 35.51 32.63 -11.63
C GLU A 491 36.68 31.82 -11.03
N VAL A 492 37.02 32.05 -9.75
CA VAL A 492 38.02 31.26 -9.01
C VAL A 492 37.53 29.81 -8.84
N SER A 493 36.27 29.63 -8.46
CA SER A 493 35.64 28.31 -8.35
C SER A 493 35.49 27.61 -9.70
N LEU A 494 35.24 28.35 -10.77
CA LEU A 494 35.17 27.81 -12.13
C LEU A 494 36.54 27.34 -12.62
N ALA A 495 37.60 28.14 -12.44
CA ALA A 495 38.97 27.78 -12.80
C ALA A 495 39.50 26.56 -11.99
N TYR A 496 39.14 26.50 -10.71
CA TYR A 496 39.43 25.33 -9.87
C TYR A 496 38.71 24.07 -10.38
N LEU A 497 37.41 24.14 -10.68
CA LEU A 497 36.67 23.00 -11.22
C LEU A 497 37.19 22.53 -12.59
N LYS A 498 37.60 23.44 -13.48
CA LYS A 498 38.30 23.09 -14.73
C LYS A 498 39.57 22.28 -14.47
N THR A 499 40.34 22.66 -13.46
CA THR A 499 41.57 21.95 -13.05
C THR A 499 41.25 20.54 -12.54
N VAL A 500 40.23 20.41 -11.68
CA VAL A 500 39.73 19.11 -11.19
C VAL A 500 39.25 18.22 -12.34
N VAL A 501 38.46 18.74 -13.29
CA VAL A 501 37.96 17.95 -14.44
C VAL A 501 39.10 17.53 -15.38
N SER A 502 40.13 18.37 -15.55
CA SER A 502 41.32 18.04 -16.33
C SER A 502 42.18 16.94 -15.66
N GLN A 503 42.35 17.00 -14.34
CA GLN A 503 43.22 16.07 -13.60
C GLN A 503 42.54 14.75 -13.22
N GLU A 504 41.26 14.78 -12.83
CA GLU A 504 40.53 13.63 -12.29
C GLU A 504 39.38 13.15 -13.19
N GLY A 505 39.14 13.80 -14.34
CA GLY A 505 38.09 13.42 -15.29
C GLY A 505 38.42 12.17 -16.14
N PRO A 506 37.55 11.80 -17.10
CA PRO A 506 36.26 12.42 -17.38
C PRO A 506 35.19 12.07 -16.33
N PHE A 507 34.21 12.95 -16.18
CA PHE A 507 33.03 12.76 -15.34
C PHE A 507 31.77 12.64 -16.20
N ASP A 508 30.90 11.68 -15.88
CA ASP A 508 29.60 11.52 -16.54
C ASP A 508 28.53 12.48 -16.01
N GLY A 509 28.67 12.96 -14.77
CA GLY A 509 27.69 13.88 -14.17
C GLY A 509 28.25 14.72 -13.02
N ILE A 510 27.44 15.66 -12.54
CA ILE A 510 27.78 16.55 -11.42
C ILE A 510 26.61 16.60 -10.41
N LEU A 511 26.93 16.55 -9.12
CA LEU A 511 25.99 16.58 -8.00
C LEU A 511 26.38 17.72 -7.06
N GLY A 512 25.45 18.61 -6.75
CA GLY A 512 25.68 19.71 -5.80
C GLY A 512 24.65 19.74 -4.67
N PHE A 513 25.10 20.09 -3.46
CA PHE A 513 24.26 20.26 -2.27
C PHE A 513 24.35 21.69 -1.71
N SER A 514 23.22 22.28 -1.32
CA SER A 514 23.16 23.67 -0.84
C SER A 514 23.89 24.62 -1.82
N GLN A 515 24.87 25.41 -1.38
CA GLN A 515 25.66 26.29 -2.25
C GLN A 515 26.39 25.55 -3.40
N GLY A 516 26.79 24.29 -3.20
CA GLY A 516 27.34 23.45 -4.26
C GLY A 516 26.32 23.10 -5.35
N ALA A 517 25.01 23.06 -5.02
CA ALA A 517 23.94 22.91 -6.02
C ALA A 517 23.87 24.15 -6.92
N ALA A 518 23.97 25.34 -6.32
CA ALA A 518 23.96 26.59 -7.07
C ALA A 518 25.20 26.72 -7.99
N MET A 519 26.38 26.29 -7.53
CA MET A 519 27.58 26.20 -8.38
C MET A 519 27.41 25.18 -9.52
N ALA A 520 26.90 23.97 -9.23
CA ALA A 520 26.66 22.94 -10.24
C ALA A 520 25.65 23.39 -11.31
N ALA A 521 24.62 24.14 -10.91
CA ALA A 521 23.65 24.75 -11.83
C ALA A 521 24.30 25.76 -12.78
N LEU A 522 25.14 26.68 -12.25
CA LEU A 522 25.85 27.68 -13.07
C LEU A 522 26.80 27.05 -14.08
N VAL A 523 27.61 26.07 -13.66
CA VAL A 523 28.51 25.33 -14.58
C VAL A 523 27.72 24.63 -15.68
N SER A 524 26.56 24.05 -15.33
CA SER A 524 25.73 23.28 -16.28
C SER A 524 24.86 24.16 -17.20
N ALA A 525 24.60 25.41 -16.82
CA ALA A 525 23.97 26.41 -17.68
C ALA A 525 24.95 26.92 -18.75
N GLN A 526 26.24 27.06 -18.42
CA GLN A 526 27.30 27.49 -19.34
C GLN A 526 27.83 26.38 -20.28
N ARG A 527 27.08 25.28 -20.46
CA ARG A 527 27.52 24.07 -21.19
C ARG A 527 28.10 24.33 -22.58
N GLU A 528 27.50 25.23 -23.37
CA GLU A 528 28.01 25.56 -24.72
C GLU A 528 29.33 26.36 -24.69
N ARG A 529 29.57 27.16 -23.64
CA ARG A 529 30.83 27.90 -23.43
C ARG A 529 31.95 27.00 -22.89
N LEU A 530 31.58 25.94 -22.17
CA LEU A 530 32.51 25.01 -21.49
C LEU A 530 32.67 23.67 -22.24
N LYS A 531 32.13 23.57 -23.45
CA LYS A 531 32.07 22.38 -24.28
C LYS A 531 33.48 21.89 -24.64
N GLY A 532 33.80 20.66 -24.25
CA GLY A 532 35.14 20.06 -24.43
C GLY A 532 36.09 20.28 -23.25
N GLU A 533 35.82 21.25 -22.36
CA GLU A 533 36.55 21.42 -21.10
C GLU A 533 35.82 20.74 -19.93
N MET A 534 34.51 20.92 -19.83
CA MET A 534 33.64 20.31 -18.81
C MET A 534 32.26 20.00 -19.38
N ASP A 535 32.07 18.79 -19.91
CA ASP A 535 30.78 18.33 -20.47
C ASP A 535 30.15 17.21 -19.62
N PHE A 536 29.17 17.56 -18.79
CA PHE A 536 28.42 16.61 -17.96
C PHE A 536 27.19 16.09 -18.68
N ARG A 537 26.94 14.78 -18.62
CA ARG A 537 25.77 14.13 -19.24
C ARG A 537 24.50 14.31 -18.41
N PHE A 538 24.62 14.54 -17.10
CA PHE A 538 23.52 14.82 -16.20
C PHE A 538 23.93 15.60 -14.94
N VAL A 539 22.94 16.19 -14.27
CA VAL A 539 23.12 17.06 -13.09
C VAL A 539 22.18 16.65 -11.96
N ILE A 540 22.63 16.70 -10.71
CA ILE A 540 21.82 16.45 -9.51
C ILE A 540 21.93 17.64 -8.56
N LEU A 541 20.81 18.29 -8.26
CA LEU A 541 20.75 19.50 -7.44
C LEU A 541 19.95 19.24 -6.15
N CYS A 542 20.59 19.42 -5.00
CA CYS A 542 19.99 19.25 -3.67
C CYS A 542 19.95 20.59 -2.92
N SER A 543 19.08 21.51 -3.35
CA SER A 543 18.83 22.80 -2.68
C SER A 543 17.58 23.50 -3.21
N GLY A 544 17.00 24.43 -2.43
CA GLY A 544 15.81 25.21 -2.78
C GLY A 544 16.03 26.68 -3.10
N PHE A 545 17.27 27.19 -3.11
CA PHE A 545 17.55 28.60 -3.41
C PHE A 545 18.24 28.80 -4.76
N ALA A 546 18.03 29.97 -5.37
CA ALA A 546 18.68 30.40 -6.60
C ALA A 546 19.61 31.60 -6.33
N LEU A 547 20.78 31.62 -6.96
CA LEU A 547 21.71 32.75 -6.87
C LEU A 547 21.21 33.92 -7.71
N LYS A 548 21.17 35.12 -7.11
CA LYS A 548 20.87 36.38 -7.80
C LYS A 548 22.15 36.95 -8.42
N LEU A 549 22.56 36.38 -9.54
CA LEU A 549 23.62 36.92 -10.40
C LEU A 549 22.97 37.41 -11.70
N SER A 550 22.95 38.74 -11.88
CA SER A 550 22.28 39.41 -13.02
C SER A 550 22.76 38.94 -14.40
N GLU A 551 24.00 38.46 -14.51
CA GLU A 551 24.58 37.91 -15.74
C GLU A 551 24.00 36.52 -16.12
N PHE A 552 23.34 35.82 -15.19
CA PHE A 552 22.92 34.42 -15.36
C PHE A 552 21.42 34.15 -15.11
N GLU A 553 20.60 35.16 -14.78
CA GLU A 553 19.17 35.02 -14.43
C GLU A 553 18.29 34.33 -15.51
N HIS A 554 18.79 34.16 -16.74
CA HIS A 554 18.01 33.70 -17.89
C HIS A 554 18.60 32.46 -18.60
N GLN A 555 19.62 31.78 -18.06
CA GLN A 555 20.23 30.61 -18.70
C GLN A 555 19.62 29.27 -18.22
N SER A 556 19.45 28.31 -19.13
CA SER A 556 18.84 26.99 -18.85
C SER A 556 19.87 25.86 -18.76
N ILE A 557 19.64 24.89 -17.87
CA ILE A 557 20.46 23.68 -17.75
C ILE A 557 20.16 22.74 -18.94
N ASN A 558 21.08 22.70 -19.90
CA ASN A 558 20.90 22.00 -21.19
C ASN A 558 21.36 20.52 -21.13
N CYS A 559 20.98 19.80 -20.07
CA CYS A 559 21.20 18.36 -19.89
C CYS A 559 20.16 17.73 -18.93
N PRO A 560 19.98 16.40 -18.93
CA PRO A 560 19.20 15.67 -17.93
C PRO A 560 19.52 16.10 -16.48
N SER A 561 18.53 16.56 -15.72
CA SER A 561 18.74 16.99 -14.34
C SER A 561 17.70 16.45 -13.37
N LEU A 562 18.14 16.17 -12.14
CA LEU A 562 17.30 15.80 -10.99
C LEU A 562 17.39 16.91 -9.93
N HIS A 563 16.26 17.42 -9.48
CA HIS A 563 16.18 18.50 -8.48
C HIS A 563 15.45 17.99 -7.24
N ILE A 564 16.06 18.17 -6.08
CA ILE A 564 15.62 17.63 -4.79
C ILE A 564 15.39 18.80 -3.83
N PHE A 565 14.14 18.95 -3.40
CA PHE A 565 13.65 20.00 -2.51
C PHE A 565 13.08 19.40 -1.22
N GLY A 566 13.14 20.15 -0.12
CA GLY A 566 12.48 19.79 1.14
C GLY A 566 10.98 20.09 1.11
N SER A 567 10.19 19.38 1.92
CA SER A 567 8.73 19.50 1.99
C SER A 567 8.27 20.19 3.27
N ASP A 568 8.57 21.48 3.41
CA ASP A 568 8.09 22.28 4.55
C ASP A 568 6.78 22.99 4.19
N HIS A 569 5.68 22.49 4.75
CA HIS A 569 4.47 23.27 4.99
C HIS A 569 4.55 23.84 6.42
N ASP A 570 5.38 24.86 6.61
CA ASP A 570 5.22 25.81 7.72
C ASP A 570 5.89 27.15 7.38
N SER A 571 5.40 28.23 7.99
CA SER A 571 5.57 29.60 7.49
C SER A 571 6.99 30.19 7.60
N ILE A 572 7.58 30.57 6.45
CA ILE A 572 8.59 31.64 6.43
C ILE A 572 7.87 33.00 6.44
N CYS A 573 7.87 33.66 7.60
CA CYS A 573 7.48 35.05 7.71
C CYS A 573 8.48 35.97 6.98
N LEU A 574 8.17 36.33 5.74
CA LEU A 574 8.76 37.53 5.14
C LEU A 574 8.20 38.76 5.87
N SER A 575 9.02 39.35 6.75
CA SER A 575 8.66 40.51 7.54
C SER A 575 8.49 41.75 6.66
N ASN A 576 7.23 42.15 6.45
CA ASN A 576 6.92 43.44 5.83
C ASN A 576 7.51 44.59 6.66
N LYS A 577 8.42 45.37 6.06
CA LYS A 577 8.67 46.76 6.47
C LYS A 577 8.73 47.69 5.25
N GLN A 578 7.95 48.77 5.38
CA GLN A 578 8.01 50.05 4.65
C GLN A 578 7.56 50.12 3.16
N GLN A 579 6.25 50.34 3.04
CA GLN A 579 5.63 51.59 2.51
C GLN A 579 5.75 51.98 1.02
N ASN A 580 4.56 52.24 0.46
CA ASN A 580 4.20 53.26 -0.52
C ASN A 580 4.83 53.21 -1.94
N ALA A 581 4.04 52.79 -2.94
CA ALA A 581 3.32 53.72 -3.83
C ALA A 581 2.51 53.01 -4.94
N ASP A 582 1.31 53.53 -5.17
CA ASP A 582 0.49 53.58 -6.40
C ASP A 582 0.30 52.39 -7.39
N SER A 583 -0.95 51.91 -7.39
CA SER A 583 -1.87 51.91 -8.56
C SER A 583 -1.38 51.45 -9.96
N ARG A 584 -0.69 50.29 -10.08
CA ARG A 584 -0.63 49.56 -11.38
C ARG A 584 -0.30 48.06 -11.27
N LYS A 585 -1.18 47.23 -10.67
CA LYS A 585 -1.12 45.74 -10.73
C LYS A 585 -2.42 45.07 -10.25
N LYS A 586 -3.40 44.83 -11.14
CA LYS A 586 -4.54 43.91 -10.90
C LYS A 586 -4.61 42.71 -11.86
N THR A 587 -3.54 42.47 -12.63
CA THR A 587 -3.46 41.38 -13.63
C THR A 587 -2.34 40.35 -13.34
N ALA A 588 -1.63 40.48 -12.21
CA ALA A 588 -0.51 39.58 -11.86
C ALA A 588 -0.80 38.61 -10.69
N ALA A 589 -1.85 38.85 -9.90
CA ALA A 589 -2.09 38.14 -8.64
C ALA A 589 -2.85 36.80 -8.77
N LYS A 590 -3.36 36.43 -9.96
CA LYS A 590 -4.03 35.14 -10.20
C LYS A 590 -3.09 34.01 -10.67
N ASN A 591 -1.82 34.30 -10.97
CA ASN A 591 -0.86 33.32 -11.49
C ASN A 591 0.09 32.72 -10.41
N LEU A 592 -0.23 32.88 -9.12
CA LEU A 592 0.66 32.52 -8.00
C LEU A 592 0.13 31.41 -7.06
N ILE A 593 -1.02 30.80 -7.38
CA ILE A 593 -1.59 29.66 -6.62
C ILE A 593 -1.35 28.31 -7.37
N GLN A 594 -0.62 28.32 -8.48
CA GLN A 594 -0.38 27.13 -9.33
C GLN A 594 1.10 26.72 -9.43
N THR A 595 1.85 26.90 -8.33
CA THR A 595 3.27 26.52 -8.20
C THR A 595 3.59 25.83 -6.87
N GLY A 596 2.91 24.70 -6.62
CA GLY A 596 3.39 23.64 -5.73
C GLY A 596 3.62 22.38 -6.57
N TYR A 597 4.73 21.67 -6.34
CA TYR A 597 5.19 20.53 -7.14
C TYR A 597 5.56 20.83 -8.62
N ARG A 598 6.71 21.49 -8.81
CA ARG A 598 7.50 21.32 -10.05
C ARG A 598 8.78 20.55 -9.74
N THR A 599 8.74 19.24 -9.97
CA THR A 599 9.96 18.49 -10.28
C THR A 599 10.53 19.01 -11.59
N TYR A 600 11.71 19.62 -11.56
CA TYR A 600 12.42 20.02 -12.77
C TYR A 600 12.98 18.79 -13.50
N CYS A 601 12.10 18.08 -14.19
CA CYS A 601 12.51 17.13 -15.22
C CYS A 601 12.87 17.92 -16.48
N THR A 602 14.13 17.85 -16.94
CA THR A 602 14.53 18.46 -18.22
C THR A 602 14.08 17.67 -19.44
N LYS A 603 13.51 16.47 -19.26
CA LYS A 603 12.54 15.97 -20.23
C LYS A 603 11.25 16.77 -20.04
N LYS A 604 10.89 17.61 -21.03
CA LYS A 604 9.51 18.08 -21.17
C LYS A 604 8.61 16.85 -21.15
N VAL A 605 7.85 16.65 -20.08
CA VAL A 605 6.81 15.64 -20.03
C VAL A 605 5.77 16.10 -21.04
N VAL A 606 5.76 15.44 -22.20
CA VAL A 606 4.78 15.72 -23.24
C VAL A 606 3.47 15.11 -22.77
N ASP A 607 2.60 15.96 -22.22
CA ASP A 607 1.20 15.60 -22.02
C ASP A 607 0.57 15.39 -23.40
N ILE A 608 0.18 14.15 -23.67
CA ILE A 608 -0.47 13.71 -24.90
C ILE A 608 -2.00 13.68 -24.77
N GLY A 609 -2.57 14.14 -23.65
CA GLY A 609 -4.02 14.11 -23.38
C GLY A 609 -4.53 12.82 -22.73
N GLN A 610 -3.65 11.88 -22.40
CA GLN A 610 -3.98 10.71 -21.57
C GLN A 610 -2.78 10.30 -20.69
N PRO A 611 -2.99 9.50 -19.64
CA PRO A 611 -1.90 8.98 -18.82
C PRO A 611 -0.85 8.22 -19.64
N THR A 612 0.42 8.36 -19.22
CA THR A 612 1.57 7.64 -19.77
C THR A 612 2.49 7.24 -18.63
N PRO A 613 3.42 6.29 -18.80
CA PRO A 613 4.40 5.95 -17.76
C PRO A 613 5.30 7.13 -17.33
N VAL A 614 5.44 8.15 -18.18
CA VAL A 614 6.25 9.36 -17.89
C VAL A 614 5.43 10.43 -17.15
N SER A 615 4.14 10.56 -17.45
CA SER A 615 3.25 11.55 -16.80
C SER A 615 2.60 11.01 -15.52
N HIS A 616 2.37 9.70 -15.43
CA HIS A 616 1.67 9.04 -14.32
C HIS A 616 2.36 7.72 -13.92
N PRO A 617 3.64 7.73 -13.47
CA PRO A 617 4.40 6.54 -13.11
C PRO A 617 3.80 5.73 -11.93
N GLN A 618 2.90 6.33 -11.16
CA GLN A 618 2.13 5.67 -10.11
C GLN A 618 0.91 4.87 -10.63
N LEU A 619 0.54 5.06 -11.90
CA LEU A 619 -0.63 4.44 -12.54
C LEU A 619 -0.25 3.52 -13.71
N LEU A 620 0.76 3.89 -14.50
CA LEU A 620 1.28 3.08 -15.61
C LEU A 620 2.77 2.79 -15.41
N ARG A 621 3.16 1.54 -15.67
CA ARG A 621 4.56 1.08 -15.66
C ARG A 621 5.25 1.34 -16.99
N GLU A 622 6.59 1.44 -17.00
CA GLU A 622 7.34 1.55 -18.25
C GLU A 622 7.04 0.34 -19.17
N GLY A 623 6.62 0.63 -20.42
CA GLY A 623 6.15 -0.36 -21.38
C GLY A 623 4.62 -0.47 -21.51
N GLU A 624 3.84 0.06 -20.56
CA GLU A 624 2.36 0.06 -20.63
C GLU A 624 1.82 1.22 -21.47
N ILE A 625 0.73 0.97 -22.22
CA ILE A 625 -0.03 1.99 -22.97
C ILE A 625 -1.27 2.42 -22.18
N THR A 626 -1.93 1.47 -21.52
CA THR A 626 -3.00 1.64 -20.53
C THR A 626 -2.64 0.82 -19.28
N PRO A 627 -3.18 1.13 -18.09
CA PRO A 627 -2.77 0.47 -16.85
C PRO A 627 -2.86 -1.06 -16.94
N GLY A 628 -1.74 -1.75 -16.74
CA GLY A 628 -1.67 -3.21 -16.80
C GLY A 628 -1.63 -3.85 -18.20
N ILE A 629 -1.89 -3.12 -19.29
CA ILE A 629 -1.78 -3.65 -20.66
C ILE A 629 -0.53 -3.09 -21.37
N THR A 630 0.36 -3.99 -21.78
CA THR A 630 1.65 -3.65 -22.37
C THR A 630 1.56 -3.25 -23.84
N THR A 631 2.58 -2.51 -24.30
CA THR A 631 2.80 -2.19 -25.71
C THR A 631 2.81 -3.46 -26.58
N GLU A 632 3.48 -4.51 -26.09
CA GLU A 632 3.61 -5.80 -26.75
C GLU A 632 2.27 -6.53 -26.86
N GLU A 633 1.39 -6.41 -25.86
CA GLU A 633 0.05 -6.99 -25.92
C GLU A 633 -0.82 -6.27 -26.96
N TYR A 634 -0.77 -4.94 -27.02
CA TYR A 634 -1.45 -4.18 -28.08
C TYR A 634 -0.96 -4.54 -29.48
N ILE A 635 0.36 -4.72 -29.67
CA ILE A 635 0.92 -5.20 -30.94
C ILE A 635 0.44 -6.64 -31.25
N SER A 636 0.38 -7.51 -30.24
CA SER A 636 -0.13 -8.89 -30.37
C SER A 636 -1.61 -8.93 -30.78
N ARG A 637 -2.46 -8.10 -30.17
CA ARG A 637 -3.89 -7.94 -30.53
C ARG A 637 -4.05 -7.51 -31.99
N ARG A 638 -3.24 -6.54 -32.45
CA ARG A 638 -3.21 -6.10 -33.86
C ARG A 638 -2.77 -7.20 -34.82
N LYS A 639 -1.74 -7.96 -34.46
CA LYS A 639 -1.30 -9.10 -35.26
C LYS A 639 -2.41 -10.14 -35.40
N LYS A 640 -3.06 -10.54 -34.31
CA LYS A 640 -4.18 -11.49 -34.35
C LYS A 640 -5.35 -10.98 -35.20
N LEU A 641 -5.64 -9.68 -35.18
CA LEU A 641 -6.67 -9.10 -36.06
C LEU A 641 -6.26 -9.18 -37.54
N LEU A 642 -4.99 -8.95 -37.88
CA LEU A 642 -4.47 -9.18 -39.23
C LEU A 642 -4.58 -10.67 -39.62
N ASP A 643 -4.22 -11.59 -38.73
CA ASP A 643 -4.30 -13.04 -38.98
C ASP A 643 -5.76 -13.52 -39.21
N LEU A 644 -6.77 -12.80 -38.71
CA LEU A 644 -8.21 -13.05 -38.97
C LEU A 644 -8.75 -12.32 -40.21
N LEU A 645 -8.09 -11.27 -40.67
CA LEU A 645 -8.51 -10.47 -41.82
C LEU A 645 -8.16 -11.22 -43.14
N PRO A 646 -9.08 -11.36 -44.10
CA PRO A 646 -8.77 -11.88 -45.42
C PRO A 646 -7.60 -11.15 -46.11
N GLU A 647 -6.86 -11.84 -46.97
CA GLU A 647 -5.77 -11.22 -47.73
C GLU A 647 -6.24 -9.96 -48.48
N LYS A 648 -5.40 -8.92 -48.43
CA LYS A 648 -5.67 -7.59 -49.00
C LYS A 648 -6.91 -6.87 -48.45
N SER A 649 -7.49 -7.31 -47.33
CA SER A 649 -8.54 -6.56 -46.64
C SER A 649 -7.97 -5.52 -45.66
N VAL A 650 -8.81 -4.56 -45.27
CA VAL A 650 -8.47 -3.49 -44.33
C VAL A 650 -9.62 -3.24 -43.35
N ALA A 651 -9.29 -3.05 -42.08
CA ALA A 651 -10.21 -2.64 -41.02
C ALA A 651 -10.12 -1.11 -40.79
N ILE A 652 -11.26 -0.44 -40.72
CA ILE A 652 -11.41 0.99 -40.42
C ILE A 652 -12.14 1.11 -39.09
N ILE A 653 -11.45 1.59 -38.06
CA ILE A 653 -11.91 1.63 -36.68
C ILE A 653 -11.94 3.08 -36.23
N ALA A 654 -13.13 3.65 -36.02
CA ALA A 654 -13.28 5.02 -35.56
C ALA A 654 -13.44 5.07 -34.04
N ALA A 655 -12.81 6.06 -33.41
CA ALA A 655 -13.03 6.38 -32.00
C ALA A 655 -14.50 6.76 -31.74
N ALA A 656 -14.95 6.57 -30.51
CA ALA A 656 -16.27 7.01 -30.08
C ALA A 656 -16.43 8.53 -30.22
N PRO A 657 -17.64 9.02 -30.58
CA PRO A 657 -17.95 10.44 -30.55
C PRO A 657 -18.09 10.94 -29.11
N VAL A 658 -17.80 12.22 -28.88
CA VAL A 658 -18.17 12.89 -27.63
C VAL A 658 -19.69 13.01 -27.57
N LYS A 659 -20.30 12.46 -26.52
CA LYS A 659 -21.75 12.60 -26.27
C LYS A 659 -22.01 13.85 -25.45
N MET A 660 -22.98 14.64 -25.86
CA MET A 660 -23.36 15.90 -25.21
C MET A 660 -24.56 15.69 -24.26
N MET A 661 -24.48 16.22 -23.05
CA MET A 661 -25.57 16.29 -22.06
C MET A 661 -26.49 17.48 -22.37
N THR A 662 -25.88 18.61 -22.75
CA THR A 662 -26.54 19.79 -23.34
C THR A 662 -25.64 20.33 -24.45
N ASP A 663 -26.11 21.28 -25.26
CA ASP A 663 -25.41 21.82 -26.44
C ASP A 663 -23.92 22.18 -26.23
N VAL A 664 -23.51 22.52 -25.00
CA VAL A 664 -22.13 22.89 -24.63
C VAL A 664 -21.51 22.06 -23.50
N VAL A 665 -22.24 21.11 -22.91
CA VAL A 665 -21.75 20.30 -21.78
C VAL A 665 -21.60 18.83 -22.21
N PRO A 666 -20.37 18.27 -22.31
CA PRO A 666 -20.17 16.87 -22.64
C PRO A 666 -20.44 15.96 -21.43
N TYR A 667 -20.89 14.72 -21.70
CA TYR A 667 -20.77 13.62 -20.75
C TYR A 667 -19.30 13.20 -20.61
N THR A 668 -18.94 12.57 -19.48
CA THR A 668 -17.61 11.98 -19.28
C THR A 668 -17.31 10.96 -20.39
N PHE A 669 -16.33 11.28 -21.25
CA PHE A 669 -15.97 10.44 -22.39
C PHE A 669 -15.70 8.97 -21.97
N ARG A 670 -16.21 8.03 -22.77
CA ARG A 670 -15.86 6.60 -22.76
C ARG A 670 -15.59 6.21 -24.21
N GLN A 671 -14.49 5.50 -24.41
CA GLN A 671 -14.05 5.07 -25.73
C GLN A 671 -14.86 3.86 -26.22
N ASP A 672 -14.91 3.67 -27.54
CA ASP A 672 -15.38 2.42 -28.16
C ASP A 672 -14.42 1.27 -27.80
N ALA A 673 -14.95 0.17 -27.28
CA ALA A 673 -14.13 -0.90 -26.73
C ALA A 673 -13.28 -1.60 -27.81
N ASP A 674 -13.77 -1.73 -29.05
CA ASP A 674 -13.00 -2.29 -30.16
C ASP A 674 -11.84 -1.35 -30.58
N TYR A 675 -12.12 -0.05 -30.73
CA TYR A 675 -11.08 0.96 -30.97
C TYR A 675 -10.02 0.96 -29.86
N LEU A 676 -10.46 0.92 -28.60
CA LEU A 676 -9.57 0.92 -27.44
C LEU A 676 -8.74 -0.36 -27.35
N TYR A 677 -9.33 -1.53 -27.57
CA TYR A 677 -8.68 -2.83 -27.55
C TYR A 677 -7.53 -2.94 -28.57
N ILE A 678 -7.68 -2.28 -29.72
CA ILE A 678 -6.70 -2.30 -30.82
C ILE A 678 -5.61 -1.21 -30.69
N THR A 679 -5.94 -0.04 -30.13
CA THR A 679 -5.07 1.15 -30.16
C THR A 679 -4.49 1.57 -28.81
N GLY A 680 -5.22 1.36 -27.70
CA GLY A 680 -4.91 1.97 -26.39
C GLY A 680 -5.13 3.49 -26.32
N CYS A 681 -5.72 4.11 -27.37
CA CYS A 681 -6.02 5.53 -27.41
C CYS A 681 -7.36 5.84 -26.74
N GLN A 682 -7.33 6.55 -25.61
CA GLN A 682 -8.50 6.88 -24.79
C GLN A 682 -9.18 8.20 -25.19
N GLN A 683 -8.96 8.69 -26.43
CA GLN A 683 -9.42 10.01 -26.89
C GLN A 683 -10.34 9.97 -28.12
N PRO A 684 -11.27 10.94 -28.26
CA PRO A 684 -12.22 11.01 -29.37
C PRO A 684 -11.58 11.43 -30.70
N GLY A 685 -12.38 11.37 -31.78
CA GLY A 685 -12.11 12.09 -33.04
C GLY A 685 -10.99 11.53 -33.91
N SER A 686 -10.40 10.40 -33.55
CA SER A 686 -9.36 9.69 -34.32
C SER A 686 -9.93 8.49 -35.09
N VAL A 687 -9.27 8.11 -36.19
CA VAL A 687 -9.62 6.92 -37.00
C VAL A 687 -8.37 6.07 -37.18
N ALA A 688 -8.41 4.83 -36.72
CA ALA A 688 -7.38 3.82 -36.95
C ALA A 688 -7.73 3.00 -38.19
N VAL A 689 -6.72 2.64 -38.96
CA VAL A 689 -6.82 1.81 -40.15
C VAL A 689 -5.77 0.72 -40.05
N LEU A 690 -6.19 -0.54 -40.07
CA LEU A 690 -5.31 -1.70 -39.91
C LEU A 690 -5.41 -2.60 -41.14
N GLY A 691 -4.29 -2.85 -41.80
CA GLY A 691 -4.25 -3.72 -42.98
C GLY A 691 -2.85 -4.25 -43.27
N HIS A 692 -2.80 -5.38 -43.99
CA HIS A 692 -1.58 -6.15 -44.25
C HIS A 692 -0.42 -5.32 -44.87
N GLU A 693 -0.73 -4.39 -45.78
CA GLU A 693 0.28 -3.55 -46.45
C GLU A 693 0.68 -2.29 -45.66
N CYS A 694 -0.17 -1.83 -44.74
CA CYS A 694 -0.01 -0.54 -44.08
C CYS A 694 0.34 -0.61 -42.59
N GLY A 695 0.19 -1.77 -41.95
CA GLY A 695 0.27 -1.89 -40.49
C GLY A 695 -0.87 -1.13 -39.81
N LEU A 696 -0.64 -0.64 -38.60
CA LEU A 696 -1.52 0.33 -37.95
C LEU A 696 -1.25 1.74 -38.51
N CYS A 697 -2.21 2.30 -39.21
CA CYS A 697 -2.22 3.67 -39.68
C CYS A 697 -3.26 4.50 -38.90
N MET A 698 -2.84 5.49 -38.10
CA MET A 698 -3.76 6.32 -37.31
C MET A 698 -3.91 7.74 -37.87
N PHE A 699 -5.14 8.15 -38.11
CA PHE A 699 -5.52 9.52 -38.42
C PHE A 699 -5.92 10.22 -37.11
N MET A 700 -5.15 11.23 -36.72
CA MET A 700 -5.24 11.90 -35.43
C MET A 700 -5.75 13.35 -35.57
N PRO A 701 -6.55 13.85 -34.62
CA PRO A 701 -6.88 15.28 -34.54
C PRO A 701 -5.65 16.19 -34.53
N GLU A 702 -5.80 17.40 -35.05
CA GLU A 702 -4.82 18.48 -34.89
C GLU A 702 -5.16 19.30 -33.64
N ALA A 703 -4.16 19.62 -32.83
CA ALA A 703 -4.34 20.42 -31.63
C ALA A 703 -4.55 21.90 -31.99
N ASP A 704 -5.80 22.37 -31.98
CA ASP A 704 -6.08 23.81 -31.99
C ASP A 704 -5.67 24.41 -30.62
N PRO A 705 -4.85 25.48 -30.58
CA PRO A 705 -4.52 26.17 -29.34
C PRO A 705 -5.74 26.65 -28.54
N TYR A 706 -6.87 26.94 -29.21
CA TYR A 706 -8.14 27.28 -28.56
C TYR A 706 -8.74 26.06 -27.87
N ASP A 707 -8.94 24.96 -28.58
CA ASP A 707 -9.52 23.73 -28.01
C ASP A 707 -8.68 23.19 -26.86
N VAL A 708 -7.35 23.31 -26.92
CA VAL A 708 -6.45 22.89 -25.84
C VAL A 708 -6.67 23.66 -24.53
N ILE A 709 -7.15 24.91 -24.59
CA ILE A 709 -7.50 25.70 -23.41
C ILE A 709 -8.80 25.19 -22.75
N TRP A 710 -9.75 24.68 -23.55
CA TRP A 710 -11.06 24.25 -23.08
C TRP A 710 -11.15 22.76 -22.74
N GLN A 711 -10.51 21.91 -23.54
CA GLN A 711 -10.67 20.45 -23.53
C GLN A 711 -9.40 19.71 -23.06
N GLY A 712 -8.28 20.43 -22.89
CA GLY A 712 -6.99 19.85 -22.52
C GLY A 712 -6.15 19.40 -23.71
N LYS A 713 -5.03 18.71 -23.44
CA LYS A 713 -4.15 18.20 -24.51
C LYS A 713 -4.84 17.07 -25.27
N ILE A 714 -4.47 16.93 -26.55
CA ILE A 714 -4.95 15.84 -27.41
C ILE A 714 -3.78 15.10 -28.05
N ALA A 715 -3.99 13.82 -28.35
CA ALA A 715 -3.03 12.93 -28.97
C ALA A 715 -2.93 13.25 -30.47
N GLY A 716 -1.86 13.95 -30.85
CA GLY A 716 -1.52 14.18 -32.26
C GLY A 716 -0.80 12.98 -32.91
N VAL A 717 -0.41 13.18 -34.17
CA VAL A 717 0.42 12.25 -34.98
C VAL A 717 1.62 11.69 -34.20
N ASP A 718 2.32 12.55 -33.47
CA ASP A 718 3.47 12.18 -32.65
C ASP A 718 3.15 11.14 -31.56
N ALA A 719 1.98 11.23 -30.93
CA ALA A 719 1.53 10.28 -29.91
C ALA A 719 1.15 8.92 -30.53
N ALA A 720 0.54 8.91 -31.71
CA ALA A 720 0.24 7.68 -32.44
C ALA A 720 1.50 6.89 -32.77
N LEU A 721 2.54 7.55 -33.31
CA LEU A 721 3.81 6.89 -33.62
C LEU A 721 4.57 6.46 -32.35
N LYS A 722 4.70 7.36 -31.37
CA LYS A 722 5.61 7.15 -30.22
C LYS A 722 4.99 6.34 -29.08
N THR A 723 3.70 6.54 -28.81
CA THR A 723 2.98 5.89 -27.69
C THR A 723 2.20 4.67 -28.18
N PHE A 724 1.26 4.84 -29.11
CA PHE A 724 0.36 3.76 -29.56
C PHE A 724 1.03 2.74 -30.53
N LYS A 725 2.26 3.05 -30.96
CA LYS A 725 3.06 2.27 -31.92
C LYS A 725 2.31 2.01 -33.23
N ALA A 726 1.76 3.09 -33.79
CA ALA A 726 1.29 3.10 -35.16
C ALA A 726 2.49 3.09 -36.12
N ASP A 727 2.44 2.24 -37.14
CA ASP A 727 3.43 2.17 -38.22
C ASP A 727 3.39 3.44 -39.08
N LYS A 728 2.20 4.05 -39.21
CA LYS A 728 1.97 5.31 -39.92
C LYS A 728 1.00 6.17 -39.12
N ALA A 729 1.15 7.49 -39.19
CA ALA A 729 0.17 8.40 -38.64
C ALA A 729 0.08 9.71 -39.42
N TYR A 730 -1.12 10.26 -39.50
CA TYR A 730 -1.43 11.47 -40.26
C TYR A 730 -2.45 12.33 -39.51
N SER A 731 -2.55 13.59 -39.89
CA SER A 731 -3.67 14.44 -39.47
C SER A 731 -4.99 13.91 -40.05
N MET A 732 -6.09 14.04 -39.30
CA MET A 732 -7.46 13.82 -39.80
C MET A 732 -7.77 14.63 -41.08
N ARG A 733 -7.12 15.80 -41.29
CA ARG A 733 -7.26 16.58 -42.53
C ARG A 733 -6.76 15.84 -43.77
N LYS A 734 -5.82 14.89 -43.62
CA LYS A 734 -5.28 14.06 -44.71
C LYS A 734 -6.04 12.74 -44.93
N LEU A 735 -7.03 12.43 -44.09
CA LEU A 735 -7.86 11.23 -44.26
C LEU A 735 -8.52 11.18 -45.66
N PRO A 736 -9.15 12.26 -46.18
CA PRO A 736 -9.73 12.26 -47.53
C PRO A 736 -8.73 12.16 -48.68
N GLU A 737 -7.44 12.38 -48.43
CA GLU A 737 -6.37 12.24 -49.44
C GLU A 737 -5.83 10.80 -49.49
N ILE A 738 -5.61 10.20 -48.31
CA ILE A 738 -4.86 8.95 -48.14
C ILE A 738 -5.79 7.72 -48.11
N LEU A 739 -6.89 7.78 -47.35
CA LEU A 739 -7.78 6.63 -47.15
C LEU A 739 -8.45 6.13 -48.45
N PRO A 740 -8.87 6.99 -49.42
CA PRO A 740 -9.38 6.52 -50.70
C PRO A 740 -8.47 5.53 -51.44
N GLU A 741 -7.15 5.73 -51.37
CA GLU A 741 -6.19 4.89 -52.07
C GLU A 741 -5.98 3.54 -51.37
N ILE A 742 -5.99 3.54 -50.02
CA ILE A 742 -5.99 2.30 -49.22
C ILE A 742 -7.25 1.48 -49.54
N ILE A 743 -8.41 2.12 -49.60
CA ILE A 743 -9.68 1.45 -49.94
C ILE A 743 -9.65 0.86 -51.36
N ARG A 744 -9.19 1.63 -52.37
CA ARG A 744 -9.17 1.15 -53.77
C ARG A 744 -8.27 -0.08 -53.99
N ARG A 745 -7.22 -0.24 -53.18
CA ARG A 745 -6.31 -1.40 -53.24
C ARG A 745 -6.84 -2.62 -52.48
N SER A 746 -7.79 -2.41 -51.57
CA SER A 746 -8.32 -3.47 -50.74
C SER A 746 -9.31 -4.37 -51.49
N SER A 747 -9.27 -5.67 -51.17
CA SER A 747 -10.23 -6.68 -51.64
C SER A 747 -11.55 -6.61 -50.88
N LYS A 748 -11.51 -6.19 -49.62
CA LYS A 748 -12.63 -6.19 -48.66
C LYS A 748 -12.40 -5.12 -47.58
N LEU A 749 -13.49 -4.49 -47.13
CA LEU A 749 -13.48 -3.51 -46.04
C LEU A 749 -14.20 -4.08 -44.81
N PHE A 750 -13.63 -3.85 -43.64
CA PHE A 750 -14.29 -4.06 -42.36
C PHE A 750 -14.39 -2.73 -41.61
N HIS A 751 -15.51 -2.43 -40.97
CA HIS A 751 -15.60 -1.24 -40.10
C HIS A 751 -16.56 -1.42 -38.92
N ASN A 752 -16.37 -0.61 -37.88
CA ASN A 752 -17.34 -0.50 -36.79
C ASN A 752 -18.53 0.35 -37.25
N GLU A 753 -19.71 -0.27 -37.32
CA GLU A 753 -20.95 0.41 -37.69
C GLU A 753 -21.40 1.42 -36.62
N GLN A 754 -21.20 1.11 -35.34
CA GLN A 754 -21.67 1.94 -34.22
C GLN A 754 -20.90 3.26 -34.05
N THR A 755 -19.61 3.29 -34.42
CA THR A 755 -18.77 4.50 -34.44
C THR A 755 -18.57 5.07 -35.84
N ALA A 756 -19.33 4.62 -36.83
CA ALA A 756 -19.08 4.97 -38.22
C ALA A 756 -19.18 6.49 -38.47
N MET A 757 -18.17 7.04 -39.14
CA MET A 757 -18.03 8.49 -39.35
C MET A 757 -18.34 8.88 -40.79
N PRO A 758 -19.19 9.91 -41.03
CA PRO A 758 -19.41 10.48 -42.36
C PRO A 758 -18.12 10.82 -43.12
N THR A 759 -17.08 11.25 -42.39
CA THR A 759 -15.75 11.63 -42.91
C THR A 759 -15.09 10.55 -43.78
N TYR A 760 -15.28 9.26 -43.47
CA TYR A 760 -14.81 8.17 -44.32
C TYR A 760 -15.94 7.52 -45.13
N MET A 761 -17.16 7.43 -44.58
CA MET A 761 -18.30 6.81 -45.26
C MET A 761 -18.72 7.54 -46.54
N HIS A 762 -18.51 8.86 -46.61
CA HIS A 762 -18.87 9.67 -47.76
C HIS A 762 -17.79 9.72 -48.86
N LEU A 763 -16.64 9.05 -48.66
CA LEU A 763 -15.63 8.91 -49.69
C LEU A 763 -16.14 7.99 -50.80
N GLU A 764 -15.99 8.40 -52.06
CA GLU A 764 -16.47 7.63 -53.22
C GLU A 764 -16.03 6.15 -53.20
N PRO A 765 -14.78 5.78 -52.86
CA PRO A 765 -14.38 4.37 -52.81
C PRO A 765 -15.10 3.58 -51.72
N PHE A 766 -15.42 4.20 -50.56
CA PHE A 766 -16.19 3.53 -49.51
C PHE A 766 -17.62 3.30 -49.97
N GLN A 767 -18.27 4.32 -50.54
CA GLN A 767 -19.64 4.19 -51.07
C GLN A 767 -19.73 3.14 -52.19
N LYS A 768 -18.71 3.06 -53.04
CA LYS A 768 -18.60 2.05 -54.11
C LYS A 768 -18.39 0.65 -53.52
N ALA A 769 -17.53 0.50 -52.52
CA ALA A 769 -17.33 -0.76 -51.80
C ALA A 769 -18.62 -1.24 -51.12
N ALA A 770 -19.36 -0.34 -50.45
CA ALA A 770 -20.63 -0.65 -49.82
C ALA A 770 -21.70 -1.09 -50.84
N LYS A 771 -21.85 -0.36 -51.95
CA LYS A 771 -22.76 -0.73 -53.06
C LYS A 771 -22.42 -2.07 -53.71
N ASN A 772 -21.14 -2.43 -53.72
CA ASN A 772 -20.67 -3.71 -54.26
C ASN A 772 -20.75 -4.87 -53.24
N GLY A 773 -21.22 -4.63 -52.01
CA GLY A 773 -21.35 -5.66 -50.98
C GLY A 773 -20.03 -6.17 -50.39
N ILE A 774 -18.94 -5.39 -50.50
CA ILE A 774 -17.61 -5.77 -49.99
C ILE A 774 -17.24 -5.06 -48.67
N VAL A 775 -18.22 -4.46 -48.00
CA VAL A 775 -18.10 -3.86 -46.66
C VAL A 775 -18.79 -4.77 -45.65
N GLU A 776 -18.08 -5.13 -44.57
CA GLU A 776 -18.58 -5.96 -43.47
C GLU A 776 -18.37 -5.31 -42.10
N ASN A 777 -19.15 -5.77 -41.12
CA ASN A 777 -19.09 -5.32 -39.74
C ASN A 777 -17.86 -5.94 -39.03
N LEU A 778 -16.92 -5.09 -38.61
CA LEU A 778 -15.66 -5.48 -37.95
C LEU A 778 -15.87 -6.17 -36.59
N SER A 779 -16.97 -5.89 -35.89
CA SER A 779 -17.29 -6.51 -34.59
C SER A 779 -17.46 -8.03 -34.67
N THR A 780 -17.59 -8.60 -35.87
CA THR A 780 -17.53 -10.06 -36.07
C THR A 780 -16.13 -10.64 -35.84
N LEU A 781 -15.06 -9.85 -36.01
CA LEU A 781 -13.67 -10.28 -35.85
C LEU A 781 -13.07 -9.80 -34.52
N THR A 782 -13.35 -8.58 -34.08
CA THR A 782 -12.84 -8.06 -32.80
C THR A 782 -13.46 -8.77 -31.60
N HIS A 783 -14.73 -9.19 -31.67
CA HIS A 783 -15.35 -9.99 -30.63
C HIS A 783 -14.71 -11.38 -30.50
N GLU A 784 -14.22 -12.00 -31.58
CA GLU A 784 -13.44 -13.26 -31.50
C GLU A 784 -12.15 -13.07 -30.67
N LEU A 785 -11.50 -11.91 -30.79
CA LEU A 785 -10.31 -11.57 -30.03
C LEU A 785 -10.62 -11.25 -28.55
N ARG A 786 -11.68 -10.48 -28.29
CA ARG A 786 -12.13 -10.07 -26.95
C ARG A 786 -12.81 -11.18 -26.15
N TRP A 787 -13.29 -12.23 -26.81
CA TRP A 787 -14.04 -13.33 -26.18
C TRP A 787 -13.20 -14.04 -25.12
N LYS A 788 -11.94 -14.37 -25.44
CA LYS A 788 -10.98 -15.07 -24.60
C LYS A 788 -9.88 -14.14 -24.09
N LYS A 789 -9.87 -13.90 -22.78
CA LYS A 789 -9.08 -12.88 -22.11
C LYS A 789 -7.62 -13.31 -21.93
N SER A 790 -6.70 -12.36 -22.08
CA SER A 790 -5.29 -12.51 -21.69
C SER A 790 -5.13 -12.56 -20.16
N PRO A 791 -4.00 -13.08 -19.64
CA PRO A 791 -3.71 -13.03 -18.21
C PRO A 791 -3.71 -11.61 -17.61
N ALA A 792 -3.39 -10.58 -18.41
CA ALA A 792 -3.44 -9.18 -17.97
C ALA A 792 -4.89 -8.67 -17.88
N GLU A 793 -5.73 -9.02 -18.85
CA GLU A 793 -7.16 -8.71 -18.86
C GLU A 793 -7.87 -9.39 -17.66
N LEU A 794 -7.59 -10.67 -17.42
CA LEU A 794 -8.12 -11.41 -16.27
C LEU A 794 -7.64 -10.87 -14.91
N LYS A 795 -6.52 -10.15 -14.88
CA LYS A 795 -6.08 -9.44 -13.67
C LYS A 795 -6.93 -8.19 -13.44
N LEU A 796 -7.14 -7.39 -14.49
CA LEU A 796 -7.96 -6.16 -14.41
C LEU A 796 -9.44 -6.48 -14.08
N MET A 797 -10.00 -7.55 -14.65
CA MET A 797 -11.36 -8.02 -14.30
C MET A 797 -11.46 -8.43 -12.82
N ARG A 798 -10.50 -9.19 -12.28
CA ARG A 798 -10.46 -9.53 -10.84
C ARG A 798 -10.34 -8.29 -9.95
N GLU A 799 -9.54 -7.30 -10.37
CA GLU A 799 -9.40 -6.05 -9.64
C GLU A 799 -10.72 -5.25 -9.66
N SER A 800 -11.42 -5.19 -10.80
CA SER A 800 -12.75 -4.59 -10.94
C SER A 800 -13.79 -5.29 -10.06
N ALA A 801 -13.91 -6.61 -10.16
CA ALA A 801 -14.82 -7.43 -9.35
C ALA A 801 -14.57 -7.22 -7.85
N SER A 802 -13.31 -7.19 -7.42
CA SER A 802 -12.94 -6.90 -6.02
C SER A 802 -13.37 -5.50 -5.56
N VAL A 803 -13.29 -4.48 -6.43
CA VAL A 803 -13.77 -3.12 -6.11
C VAL A 803 -15.28 -3.11 -5.95
N ALA A 804 -16.04 -3.67 -6.90
CA ALA A 804 -17.49 -3.71 -6.87
C ALA A 804 -18.01 -4.54 -5.68
N CYS A 805 -17.38 -5.68 -5.36
CA CYS A 805 -17.66 -6.47 -4.17
C CYS A 805 -17.52 -5.64 -2.88
N GLN A 806 -16.36 -5.01 -2.68
CA GLN A 806 -16.14 -4.20 -1.47
C GLN A 806 -17.09 -3.01 -1.37
N ALA A 807 -17.45 -2.39 -2.50
CA ALA A 807 -18.39 -1.28 -2.54
C ALA A 807 -19.82 -1.71 -2.20
N LEU A 808 -20.28 -2.83 -2.76
CA LEU A 808 -21.59 -3.39 -2.45
C LEU A 808 -21.67 -3.83 -0.98
N LEU A 809 -20.63 -4.45 -0.43
CA LEU A 809 -20.56 -4.82 0.99
C LEU A 809 -20.73 -3.61 1.93
N GLN A 810 -20.05 -2.49 1.64
CA GLN A 810 -20.21 -1.24 2.40
C GLN A 810 -21.60 -0.61 2.23
N THR A 811 -22.26 -0.87 1.09
CA THR A 811 -23.62 -0.40 0.82
C THR A 811 -24.66 -1.25 1.55
N MET A 812 -24.46 -2.58 1.65
CA MET A 812 -25.27 -3.48 2.46
C MET A 812 -25.31 -3.01 3.93
N PHE A 813 -24.16 -2.74 4.55
CA PHE A 813 -24.10 -2.18 5.90
C PHE A 813 -24.83 -0.82 6.04
N HIS A 814 -24.76 0.03 5.01
CA HIS A 814 -25.40 1.35 5.01
C HIS A 814 -26.94 1.24 4.89
N SER A 815 -27.45 0.20 4.23
CA SER A 815 -28.88 0.03 3.91
C SER A 815 -29.81 0.02 5.12
N LYS A 816 -29.35 -0.45 6.27
CA LYS A 816 -30.14 -0.50 7.52
C LYS A 816 -30.38 0.88 8.15
N ALA A 817 -29.41 1.79 8.03
CA ALA A 817 -29.53 3.16 8.54
C ALA A 817 -30.18 4.10 7.51
N TYR A 818 -30.01 3.81 6.22
CA TYR A 818 -30.49 4.65 5.11
C TYR A 818 -31.22 3.81 4.05
N PRO A 819 -32.43 3.31 4.34
CA PRO A 819 -33.22 2.49 3.42
C PRO A 819 -33.89 3.35 2.33
N PHE A 820 -33.08 4.02 1.51
CA PHE A 820 -33.52 4.83 0.37
C PHE A 820 -32.72 4.45 -0.86
N GLU A 821 -33.40 4.12 -1.95
CA GLU A 821 -32.76 3.58 -3.16
C GLU A 821 -31.67 4.52 -3.70
N GLY A 822 -31.95 5.82 -3.76
CA GLY A 822 -31.00 6.84 -4.22
C GLY A 822 -29.80 7.02 -3.29
N ALA A 823 -29.98 6.82 -1.98
CA ALA A 823 -28.86 6.85 -1.03
C ALA A 823 -27.93 5.65 -1.21
N LEU A 824 -28.48 4.47 -1.49
CA LEU A 824 -27.68 3.26 -1.77
C LEU A 824 -27.01 3.32 -3.14
N SER A 825 -27.70 3.86 -4.15
CA SER A 825 -27.12 4.15 -5.47
C SER A 825 -25.93 5.11 -5.35
N ALA A 826 -26.05 6.19 -4.58
CA ALA A 826 -24.95 7.13 -4.33
C ALA A 826 -23.83 6.51 -3.48
N LYS A 827 -24.16 5.67 -2.49
CA LYS A 827 -23.20 4.98 -1.63
C LYS A 827 -22.32 4.01 -2.42
N VAL A 828 -22.91 3.18 -3.29
CA VAL A 828 -22.12 2.23 -4.10
C VAL A 828 -21.23 2.95 -5.11
N GLU A 829 -21.71 4.00 -5.78
CA GLU A 829 -20.86 4.79 -6.68
C GLU A 829 -19.68 5.43 -5.92
N TYR A 830 -19.95 6.05 -4.76
CA TYR A 830 -18.90 6.63 -3.92
C TYR A 830 -17.84 5.58 -3.55
N GLU A 831 -18.25 4.42 -3.06
CA GLU A 831 -17.32 3.37 -2.64
C GLU A 831 -16.51 2.79 -3.81
N CYS A 832 -17.11 2.61 -4.99
CA CYS A 832 -16.39 2.20 -6.21
C CYS A 832 -15.33 3.23 -6.62
N ARG A 833 -15.71 4.51 -6.69
CA ARG A 833 -14.83 5.60 -7.16
C ARG A 833 -13.70 5.90 -6.19
N MET A 834 -13.96 5.83 -4.88
CA MET A 834 -12.93 5.96 -3.84
C MET A 834 -11.90 4.82 -3.85
N ARG A 835 -12.21 3.68 -4.49
CA ARG A 835 -11.29 2.56 -4.72
C ARG A 835 -10.59 2.59 -6.08
N GLY A 836 -10.80 3.65 -6.87
CA GLY A 836 -10.09 3.89 -8.12
C GLY A 836 -10.84 3.52 -9.40
N ALA A 837 -12.07 3.00 -9.33
CA ALA A 837 -12.90 2.82 -10.51
C ALA A 837 -13.20 4.16 -11.18
N GLN A 838 -13.08 4.24 -12.51
CA GLN A 838 -13.33 5.49 -13.24
C GLN A 838 -14.80 5.91 -13.21
N ARG A 839 -15.72 4.92 -13.18
CA ARG A 839 -17.18 5.08 -13.23
C ARG A 839 -17.89 3.78 -12.83
N MET A 840 -19.20 3.83 -12.67
CA MET A 840 -20.04 2.62 -12.71
C MET A 840 -20.09 2.09 -14.15
N ALA A 841 -20.10 0.76 -14.33
CA ALA A 841 -20.13 0.11 -15.64
C ALA A 841 -21.48 0.36 -16.36
N PHE A 842 -22.54 0.49 -15.59
CA PHE A 842 -23.90 0.83 -16.01
C PHE A 842 -24.58 1.66 -14.90
N ASN A 843 -25.78 2.18 -15.15
CA ASN A 843 -26.55 2.84 -14.09
C ASN A 843 -27.07 1.79 -13.09
N PRO A 844 -26.72 1.86 -11.80
CA PRO A 844 -27.17 0.88 -10.81
C PRO A 844 -28.68 0.65 -10.82
N VAL A 845 -29.12 -0.61 -10.74
CA VAL A 845 -30.50 -0.93 -10.40
C VAL A 845 -30.57 -0.99 -8.88
N VAL A 846 -31.44 -0.18 -8.26
CA VAL A 846 -31.68 -0.23 -6.81
C VAL A 846 -33.18 -0.31 -6.58
N GLY A 847 -33.73 -1.52 -6.63
CA GLY A 847 -35.17 -1.76 -6.48
C GLY A 847 -35.54 -2.20 -5.08
N GLY A 848 -36.23 -1.35 -4.33
CA GLY A 848 -36.87 -1.68 -3.04
C GLY A 848 -38.27 -2.26 -3.21
N GLY A 849 -38.56 -3.35 -2.49
CA GLY A 849 -39.86 -4.00 -2.49
C GLY A 849 -40.37 -4.29 -3.91
N PRO A 850 -41.59 -3.85 -4.28
CA PRO A 850 -42.13 -3.99 -5.64
C PRO A 850 -41.23 -3.50 -6.79
N ASN A 851 -40.35 -2.51 -6.56
CA ASN A 851 -39.43 -2.02 -7.59
C ASN A 851 -38.41 -3.09 -8.01
N ALA A 852 -38.06 -4.04 -7.12
CA ALA A 852 -37.22 -5.18 -7.46
C ALA A 852 -37.84 -6.10 -8.54
N SER A 853 -39.16 -6.07 -8.74
CA SER A 853 -39.84 -6.81 -9.82
C SER A 853 -39.73 -6.15 -11.20
N VAL A 854 -39.08 -4.98 -11.30
CA VAL A 854 -38.85 -4.26 -12.56
C VAL A 854 -37.39 -4.41 -12.97
N ILE A 855 -37.13 -5.24 -13.98
CA ILE A 855 -35.79 -5.75 -14.33
C ILE A 855 -34.77 -4.65 -14.61
N HIS A 856 -35.14 -3.62 -15.39
CA HIS A 856 -34.31 -2.44 -15.69
C HIS A 856 -34.78 -1.21 -14.89
N TYR A 857 -35.07 -1.38 -13.59
CA TYR A 857 -35.44 -0.26 -12.73
C TYR A 857 -34.27 0.72 -12.58
N SER A 858 -34.47 1.98 -12.98
CA SER A 858 -33.40 2.98 -13.06
C SER A 858 -33.69 4.29 -12.32
N ARG A 859 -34.86 4.38 -11.67
CA ARG A 859 -35.31 5.61 -10.99
C ARG A 859 -34.58 5.85 -9.67
N ASN A 860 -34.39 4.78 -8.89
CA ASN A 860 -33.71 4.78 -7.59
C ASN A 860 -34.17 5.94 -6.69
N ASP A 861 -35.49 6.14 -6.58
CA ASP A 861 -36.08 7.36 -6.00
C ASP A 861 -37.07 7.11 -4.84
N GLN A 862 -37.26 5.85 -4.42
CA GLN A 862 -38.15 5.48 -3.33
C GLN A 862 -37.43 5.20 -2.00
N GLN A 863 -38.22 5.25 -0.93
CA GLN A 863 -37.87 4.66 0.36
C GLN A 863 -38.21 3.16 0.33
N ILE A 864 -37.28 2.34 0.79
CA ILE A 864 -37.46 0.90 1.00
C ILE A 864 -38.15 0.74 2.36
N LYS A 865 -39.28 0.02 2.44
CA LYS A 865 -40.00 -0.13 3.70
C LYS A 865 -39.38 -1.23 4.56
N ASP A 866 -39.66 -1.18 5.86
CA ASP A 866 -39.27 -2.26 6.77
C ASP A 866 -39.95 -3.59 6.35
N GLY A 867 -39.19 -4.68 6.43
CA GLY A 867 -39.59 -6.00 5.93
C GLY A 867 -39.56 -6.19 4.40
N GLU A 868 -39.32 -5.16 3.59
CA GLU A 868 -39.11 -5.31 2.14
C GLU A 868 -37.66 -5.73 1.81
N LEU A 869 -37.45 -6.42 0.69
CA LEU A 869 -36.11 -6.66 0.13
C LEU A 869 -35.64 -5.43 -0.66
N VAL A 870 -34.33 -5.29 -0.82
CA VAL A 870 -33.71 -4.48 -1.89
C VAL A 870 -32.91 -5.40 -2.80
N LEU A 871 -33.13 -5.25 -4.11
CA LEU A 871 -32.30 -5.82 -5.16
C LEU A 871 -31.36 -4.72 -5.66
N MET A 872 -30.05 -4.95 -5.53
CA MET A 872 -29.02 -4.07 -6.09
C MET A 872 -28.20 -4.82 -7.14
N ASP A 873 -28.27 -4.31 -8.37
CA ASP A 873 -27.44 -4.72 -9.51
C ASP A 873 -26.43 -3.62 -9.80
N VAL A 874 -25.15 -3.97 -9.71
CA VAL A 874 -24.04 -3.01 -9.70
C VAL A 874 -22.79 -3.57 -10.38
N GLY A 875 -22.12 -2.69 -11.12
CA GLY A 875 -20.82 -2.99 -11.73
C GLY A 875 -19.96 -1.73 -11.79
N CYS A 876 -18.64 -1.86 -11.76
CA CYS A 876 -17.72 -0.73 -11.94
C CYS A 876 -16.76 -0.94 -13.11
N GLU A 877 -16.30 0.16 -13.71
CA GLU A 877 -15.28 0.15 -14.75
C GLU A 877 -13.93 0.52 -14.11
N LEU A 878 -12.99 -0.43 -14.08
CA LEU A 878 -11.63 -0.24 -13.62
C LEU A 878 -10.66 -0.53 -14.77
N HIS A 879 -9.89 0.49 -15.14
CA HIS A 879 -8.88 0.41 -16.21
C HIS A 879 -9.42 -0.22 -17.50
N ASP A 880 -10.62 0.23 -17.88
CA ASP A 880 -11.33 -0.12 -19.12
C ASP A 880 -11.97 -1.52 -19.14
N TYR A 881 -11.88 -2.29 -18.05
CA TYR A 881 -12.59 -3.56 -17.83
C TYR A 881 -13.69 -3.42 -16.77
N VAL A 882 -14.82 -4.07 -17.01
CA VAL A 882 -16.01 -3.97 -16.16
C VAL A 882 -16.16 -5.17 -15.23
N SER A 883 -16.86 -4.93 -14.13
CA SER A 883 -17.43 -5.92 -13.21
C SER A 883 -18.95 -5.90 -13.28
N ASP A 884 -19.59 -6.97 -12.80
CA ASP A 884 -21.04 -7.14 -12.86
C ASP A 884 -21.54 -8.07 -11.75
N LEU A 885 -22.32 -7.55 -10.79
CA LEU A 885 -22.95 -8.38 -9.78
C LEU A 885 -24.27 -7.81 -9.22
N THR A 886 -25.25 -8.71 -9.14
CA THR A 886 -26.48 -8.50 -8.38
C THR A 886 -26.47 -9.23 -7.03
N ARG A 887 -26.95 -8.53 -5.98
CA ARG A 887 -27.37 -9.14 -4.70
C ARG A 887 -28.76 -8.63 -4.31
N THR A 888 -29.52 -9.50 -3.65
CA THR A 888 -30.81 -9.14 -3.05
C THR A 888 -30.76 -9.44 -1.54
N TRP A 889 -31.22 -8.51 -0.69
CA TRP A 889 -31.25 -8.69 0.78
C TRP A 889 -32.32 -7.83 1.46
N PRO A 890 -32.77 -8.17 2.69
CA PRO A 890 -33.63 -7.31 3.51
C PRO A 890 -32.77 -6.26 4.26
N PRO A 891 -32.95 -4.94 4.07
CA PRO A 891 -32.19 -3.93 4.82
C PRO A 891 -32.41 -3.98 6.35
N SER A 892 -33.53 -4.56 6.80
CA SER A 892 -33.81 -4.83 8.22
C SER A 892 -32.83 -5.84 8.84
N GLY A 893 -32.27 -6.74 8.02
CA GLY A 893 -31.34 -7.80 8.42
C GLY A 893 -31.98 -9.19 8.65
N SER A 894 -33.26 -9.38 8.34
CA SER A 894 -33.93 -10.69 8.43
C SER A 894 -34.87 -10.94 7.26
N PHE A 895 -34.83 -12.15 6.69
CA PHE A 895 -35.76 -12.57 5.64
C PHE A 895 -37.09 -13.01 6.24
N SER A 896 -38.21 -12.73 5.56
CA SER A 896 -39.48 -13.39 5.85
C SER A 896 -39.50 -14.80 5.26
N SER A 897 -40.33 -15.70 5.77
CA SER A 897 -40.41 -17.09 5.28
C SER A 897 -40.80 -17.22 3.81
N ALA A 898 -41.51 -16.23 3.23
CA ALA A 898 -41.80 -16.18 1.80
C ALA A 898 -40.62 -15.65 0.97
N GLN A 899 -39.78 -14.79 1.55
CA GLN A 899 -38.56 -14.29 0.92
C GLN A 899 -37.46 -15.36 0.94
N GLU A 900 -37.22 -16.00 2.09
CA GLU A 900 -36.23 -17.07 2.27
C GLU A 900 -36.48 -18.24 1.32
N GLU A 901 -37.72 -18.75 1.25
CA GLU A 901 -38.09 -19.87 0.38
C GLU A 901 -37.87 -19.59 -1.11
N LEU A 902 -38.22 -18.38 -1.58
CA LEU A 902 -37.98 -17.99 -2.98
C LEU A 902 -36.49 -17.71 -3.24
N TYR A 903 -35.79 -17.12 -2.27
CA TYR A 903 -34.36 -16.84 -2.33
C TYR A 903 -33.54 -18.13 -2.42
N ASP A 904 -33.84 -19.13 -1.59
CA ASP A 904 -33.14 -20.42 -1.55
C ASP A 904 -33.31 -21.19 -2.86
N LEU A 905 -34.48 -21.14 -3.51
CA LEU A 905 -34.69 -21.72 -4.84
C LEU A 905 -33.76 -21.09 -5.90
N ILE A 906 -33.62 -19.76 -5.87
CA ILE A 906 -32.79 -19.01 -6.83
C ILE A 906 -31.31 -19.22 -6.52
N LEU A 907 -30.92 -19.21 -5.24
CA LEU A 907 -29.56 -19.48 -4.77
C LEU A 907 -29.13 -20.90 -5.12
N GLN A 908 -29.99 -21.89 -4.92
CA GLN A 908 -29.72 -23.27 -5.29
C GLN A 908 -29.62 -23.45 -6.81
N THR A 909 -30.44 -22.74 -7.58
CA THR A 909 -30.29 -22.68 -9.05
C THR A 909 -28.93 -22.07 -9.45
N SER A 910 -28.51 -20.96 -8.84
CA SER A 910 -27.19 -20.34 -9.06
C SER A 910 -26.06 -21.33 -8.78
N LYS A 911 -26.11 -22.03 -7.63
CA LYS A 911 -25.12 -23.05 -7.24
C LYS A 911 -25.00 -24.20 -8.23
N GLU A 912 -26.10 -24.74 -8.74
CA GLU A 912 -26.03 -25.83 -9.73
C GLU A 912 -25.61 -25.34 -11.12
N CYS A 913 -26.03 -24.13 -11.53
CA CYS A 913 -25.59 -23.52 -12.79
C CYS A 913 -24.08 -23.26 -12.80
N LEU A 914 -23.51 -22.78 -11.69
CA LEU A 914 -22.07 -22.61 -11.52
C LEU A 914 -21.29 -23.91 -11.75
N LYS A 915 -21.78 -25.06 -11.26
CA LYS A 915 -21.14 -26.37 -11.48
C LYS A 915 -21.10 -26.80 -12.96
N LEU A 916 -21.94 -26.21 -13.81
CA LEU A 916 -21.93 -26.45 -15.25
C LEU A 916 -20.95 -25.55 -16.00
N CYS A 917 -20.42 -24.49 -15.38
CA CYS A 917 -19.43 -23.59 -15.97
C CYS A 917 -18.07 -24.31 -16.07
N LYS A 918 -17.78 -24.89 -17.23
CA LYS A 918 -16.51 -25.57 -17.54
C LYS A 918 -16.29 -25.63 -19.05
N PRO A 919 -15.06 -25.93 -19.51
CA PRO A 919 -14.78 -26.09 -20.93
C PRO A 919 -15.76 -27.06 -21.61
N GLY A 920 -16.27 -26.66 -22.78
CA GLY A 920 -17.24 -27.43 -23.55
C GLY A 920 -18.72 -27.24 -23.16
N ALA A 921 -19.03 -26.58 -22.05
CA ALA A 921 -20.41 -26.14 -21.76
C ALA A 921 -20.81 -24.95 -22.64
N THR A 922 -22.10 -24.60 -22.69
CA THR A 922 -22.59 -23.43 -23.45
C THR A 922 -23.55 -22.61 -22.58
N ILE A 923 -23.60 -21.29 -22.77
CA ILE A 923 -24.53 -20.42 -22.01
C ILE A 923 -25.98 -20.89 -22.24
N GLN A 924 -26.33 -21.27 -23.47
CA GLN A 924 -27.67 -21.80 -23.80
C GLN A 924 -27.99 -23.09 -23.02
N ARG A 925 -27.03 -24.00 -22.83
CA ARG A 925 -27.24 -25.23 -22.06
C ARG A 925 -27.46 -24.92 -20.57
N ILE A 926 -26.69 -23.98 -20.02
CA ILE A 926 -26.81 -23.55 -18.63
C ILE A 926 -28.17 -22.86 -18.42
N HIS A 927 -28.61 -22.04 -19.38
CA HIS A 927 -29.92 -21.38 -19.37
C HIS A 927 -31.08 -22.38 -19.39
N ASN A 928 -31.04 -23.36 -20.30
CA ASN A 928 -32.10 -24.36 -20.37
C ASN A 928 -32.23 -25.13 -19.04
N TYR A 929 -31.10 -25.42 -18.38
CA TYR A 929 -31.05 -26.08 -17.09
C TYR A 929 -31.55 -25.19 -15.94
N SER A 930 -31.20 -23.90 -15.92
CA SER A 930 -31.71 -22.95 -14.91
C SER A 930 -33.23 -22.77 -15.02
N VAL A 931 -33.76 -22.70 -16.25
CA VAL A 931 -35.19 -22.63 -16.53
C VAL A 931 -35.90 -23.90 -16.06
N GLU A 932 -35.34 -25.10 -16.31
CA GLU A 932 -35.90 -26.36 -15.81
C GLU A 932 -36.00 -26.39 -14.27
N MET A 933 -34.91 -26.03 -13.59
CA MET A 933 -34.86 -25.97 -12.12
C MET A 933 -35.85 -24.97 -11.52
N LEU A 934 -35.84 -23.72 -12.00
CA LEU A 934 -36.72 -22.68 -11.49
C LEU A 934 -38.19 -23.03 -11.74
N ARG A 935 -38.54 -23.54 -12.93
CA ARG A 935 -39.91 -23.97 -13.22
C ARG A 935 -40.39 -25.11 -12.32
N LYS A 936 -39.52 -26.06 -12.00
CA LYS A 936 -39.82 -27.13 -11.05
C LYS A 936 -40.07 -26.56 -9.64
N GLY A 937 -39.13 -25.78 -9.12
CA GLY A 937 -39.25 -25.21 -7.77
C GLY A 937 -40.46 -24.27 -7.62
N LEU A 938 -40.71 -23.40 -8.59
CA LEU A 938 -41.89 -22.51 -8.61
C LEU A 938 -43.22 -23.28 -8.62
N LYS A 939 -43.25 -24.50 -9.18
CA LYS A 939 -44.41 -25.40 -9.11
C LYS A 939 -44.54 -26.05 -7.73
N GLU A 940 -43.42 -26.44 -7.12
CA GLU A 940 -43.36 -27.03 -5.78
C GLU A 940 -43.81 -26.04 -4.69
N ILE A 941 -43.44 -24.76 -4.78
CA ILE A 941 -43.88 -23.68 -3.86
C ILE A 941 -45.23 -23.01 -4.25
N GLY A 942 -45.92 -23.56 -5.26
CA GLY A 942 -47.29 -23.18 -5.63
C GLY A 942 -47.46 -21.87 -6.41
N ILE A 943 -46.38 -21.26 -6.91
CA ILE A 943 -46.43 -20.04 -7.75
C ILE A 943 -46.87 -20.38 -9.18
N LEU A 944 -46.38 -21.48 -9.76
CA LEU A 944 -46.78 -21.95 -11.09
C LEU A 944 -47.81 -23.08 -11.01
N LYS A 945 -49.03 -22.82 -11.52
CA LYS A 945 -50.16 -23.76 -11.53
C LYS A 945 -50.09 -24.81 -12.67
N ASN A 946 -49.47 -24.47 -13.82
CA ASN A 946 -49.49 -25.26 -15.06
C ASN A 946 -48.10 -25.40 -15.72
N GLU A 947 -47.93 -26.39 -16.59
CA GLU A 947 -46.64 -26.70 -17.26
C GLU A 947 -46.35 -25.89 -18.55
N GLY A 948 -47.07 -24.78 -18.78
CA GLY A 948 -46.85 -23.89 -19.91
C GLY A 948 -45.58 -23.03 -19.75
N SER A 949 -44.83 -22.83 -20.83
CA SER A 949 -43.65 -21.93 -20.83
C SER A 949 -44.03 -20.45 -20.67
N SER A 950 -45.21 -20.05 -21.13
CA SER A 950 -45.69 -18.66 -21.09
C SER A 950 -45.75 -18.08 -19.68
N SER A 951 -46.15 -18.86 -18.67
CA SER A 951 -46.25 -18.39 -17.27
C SER A 951 -44.89 -18.22 -16.60
N TYR A 952 -43.86 -18.99 -16.98
CA TYR A 952 -42.50 -18.77 -16.50
C TYR A 952 -41.89 -17.50 -17.10
N ASN A 953 -42.07 -17.27 -18.40
CA ASN A 953 -41.50 -16.10 -19.09
C ASN A 953 -42.08 -14.76 -18.57
N GLN A 954 -43.24 -14.77 -17.91
CA GLN A 954 -43.81 -13.61 -17.20
C GLN A 954 -43.08 -13.31 -15.88
N LEU A 955 -42.42 -14.31 -15.28
CA LEU A 955 -41.69 -14.22 -14.02
C LEU A 955 -40.18 -14.10 -14.22
N ASN A 956 -39.64 -14.62 -15.32
CA ASN A 956 -38.28 -14.34 -15.76
C ASN A 956 -38.16 -14.36 -17.30
N PRO A 957 -37.99 -13.19 -17.94
CA PRO A 957 -37.71 -13.07 -19.37
C PRO A 957 -36.21 -12.90 -19.71
N THR A 958 -35.28 -12.99 -18.75
CA THR A 958 -33.84 -12.73 -18.96
C THR A 958 -33.06 -13.98 -19.39
N SER A 959 -31.81 -13.78 -19.82
CA SER A 959 -30.84 -14.86 -19.97
C SER A 959 -30.43 -15.41 -18.59
N ILE A 960 -29.65 -16.49 -18.57
CA ILE A 960 -28.91 -16.91 -17.35
C ILE A 960 -27.59 -16.16 -17.17
N GLY A 961 -27.21 -15.34 -18.16
CA GLY A 961 -25.92 -14.68 -18.25
C GLY A 961 -25.54 -14.29 -19.67
N HIS A 962 -24.44 -13.57 -19.78
CA HIS A 962 -23.80 -13.07 -21.00
C HIS A 962 -22.27 -13.16 -20.90
N TYR A 963 -21.55 -12.83 -21.97
CA TYR A 963 -20.10 -12.63 -21.88
C TYR A 963 -19.82 -11.28 -21.21
N LEU A 964 -18.71 -11.20 -20.46
CA LEU A 964 -18.27 -10.00 -19.75
C LEU A 964 -16.82 -9.66 -20.14
N GLY A 965 -16.41 -8.39 -20.07
CA GLY A 965 -15.03 -7.99 -20.36
C GLY A 965 -14.79 -6.49 -20.35
N MET A 966 -14.63 -5.88 -21.53
CA MET A 966 -14.49 -4.42 -21.66
C MET A 966 -15.85 -3.71 -21.67
N ASP A 967 -16.90 -4.41 -22.05
CA ASP A 967 -18.31 -4.00 -21.93
C ASP A 967 -19.05 -5.01 -21.05
N VAL A 968 -20.21 -4.60 -20.53
CA VAL A 968 -21.09 -5.40 -19.65
C VAL A 968 -21.62 -6.62 -20.41
N HIS A 969 -22.43 -6.38 -21.44
CA HIS A 969 -22.81 -7.39 -22.43
C HIS A 969 -21.74 -7.46 -23.54
N ASP A 970 -20.57 -8.02 -23.22
CA ASP A 970 -19.45 -8.12 -24.15
C ASP A 970 -19.74 -9.09 -25.31
N CYS A 971 -18.99 -8.95 -26.41
CA CYS A 971 -18.87 -9.96 -27.46
C CYS A 971 -20.21 -10.41 -28.09
N SER A 972 -21.19 -9.51 -28.23
CA SER A 972 -22.57 -9.77 -28.70
C SER A 972 -22.74 -10.40 -30.11
N LYS A 973 -21.64 -10.63 -30.84
CA LYS A 973 -21.63 -11.37 -32.11
C LYS A 973 -21.30 -12.86 -31.93
N ILE A 974 -20.83 -13.25 -30.75
CA ILE A 974 -20.53 -14.64 -30.38
C ILE A 974 -21.81 -15.32 -29.90
N SER A 975 -22.16 -16.47 -30.49
CA SER A 975 -23.39 -17.20 -30.13
C SER A 975 -23.29 -17.84 -28.75
N TYR A 976 -24.35 -17.76 -27.95
CA TYR A 976 -24.50 -18.48 -26.67
C TYR A 976 -24.53 -20.01 -26.80
N ASN A 977 -24.59 -20.54 -28.02
CA ASN A 977 -24.37 -21.96 -28.33
C ASN A 977 -22.89 -22.33 -28.54
N ARG A 978 -21.97 -21.37 -28.54
CA ARG A 978 -20.53 -21.65 -28.64
C ARG A 978 -20.04 -22.36 -27.38
N PRO A 979 -19.30 -23.47 -27.51
CA PRO A 979 -18.61 -24.11 -26.39
C PRO A 979 -17.68 -23.12 -25.69
N LEU A 980 -17.79 -23.03 -24.36
CA LEU A 980 -16.95 -22.20 -23.51
C LEU A 980 -15.52 -22.76 -23.48
N GLU A 981 -14.55 -21.86 -23.43
CA GLU A 981 -13.12 -22.16 -23.38
C GLU A 981 -12.46 -21.56 -22.14
N PRO A 982 -11.32 -22.13 -21.68
CA PRO A 982 -10.48 -21.49 -20.66
C PRO A 982 -10.10 -20.06 -21.07
N GLY A 983 -10.25 -19.12 -20.14
CA GLY A 983 -10.04 -17.68 -20.37
C GLY A 983 -11.27 -16.90 -20.84
N VAL A 984 -12.42 -17.54 -21.07
CA VAL A 984 -13.70 -16.86 -21.29
C VAL A 984 -14.30 -16.45 -19.93
N VAL A 985 -14.89 -15.27 -19.85
CA VAL A 985 -15.62 -14.80 -18.65
C VAL A 985 -17.10 -14.55 -19.02
N ILE A 986 -18.00 -15.03 -18.15
CA ILE A 986 -19.46 -14.89 -18.26
C ILE A 986 -20.07 -14.49 -16.92
N THR A 987 -21.29 -13.93 -16.93
CA THR A 987 -22.15 -13.84 -15.75
C THR A 987 -22.97 -15.12 -15.54
N ILE A 988 -23.41 -15.39 -14.31
CA ILE A 988 -24.44 -16.38 -13.96
C ILE A 988 -25.45 -15.73 -13.01
N GLU A 989 -26.62 -15.37 -13.54
CA GLU A 989 -27.56 -14.38 -12.98
C GLU A 989 -29.03 -14.87 -12.86
N PRO A 990 -29.33 -16.05 -12.27
CA PRO A 990 -30.71 -16.47 -12.10
C PRO A 990 -31.49 -15.47 -11.24
N GLY A 991 -32.72 -15.16 -11.68
CA GLY A 991 -33.66 -14.33 -10.95
C GLY A 991 -35.11 -14.67 -11.25
N ILE A 992 -35.99 -14.20 -10.37
CA ILE A 992 -37.45 -14.27 -10.47
C ILE A 992 -38.02 -12.93 -10.04
N TYR A 993 -38.95 -12.41 -10.84
CA TYR A 993 -39.59 -11.11 -10.68
C TYR A 993 -41.10 -11.35 -10.66
N ILE A 994 -41.75 -11.14 -9.51
CA ILE A 994 -43.18 -11.37 -9.34
C ILE A 994 -43.89 -10.01 -9.25
N PRO A 995 -44.56 -9.53 -10.32
CA PRO A 995 -45.27 -8.27 -10.27
C PRO A 995 -46.34 -8.24 -9.18
N SER A 996 -46.62 -7.07 -8.60
CA SER A 996 -47.68 -6.93 -7.58
C SER A 996 -49.10 -7.28 -8.08
N PHE A 997 -49.30 -7.39 -9.39
CA PHE A 997 -50.55 -7.79 -10.04
C PHE A 997 -50.57 -9.26 -10.53
N PHE A 998 -49.60 -10.08 -10.13
CA PHE A 998 -49.49 -11.48 -10.58
C PHE A 998 -50.59 -12.38 -9.97
N ASP A 999 -51.28 -13.18 -10.80
CA ASP A 999 -52.27 -14.19 -10.38
C ASP A 999 -51.61 -15.44 -9.76
N GLY A 1000 -51.09 -15.27 -8.55
CA GLY A 1000 -50.46 -16.29 -7.74
C GLY A 1000 -50.65 -16.04 -6.24
N PRO A 1001 -49.91 -16.74 -5.37
CA PRO A 1001 -50.03 -16.58 -3.92
C PRO A 1001 -49.58 -15.18 -3.47
N GLU A 1002 -50.47 -14.47 -2.77
CA GLU A 1002 -50.29 -13.08 -2.32
C GLU A 1002 -48.95 -12.83 -1.59
N ARG A 1003 -48.49 -13.81 -0.79
CA ARG A 1003 -47.23 -13.76 -0.03
C ARG A 1003 -45.95 -13.52 -0.85
N TYR A 1004 -45.98 -13.69 -2.18
CA TYR A 1004 -44.84 -13.41 -3.05
C TYR A 1004 -45.05 -12.24 -4.02
N GLN A 1005 -46.23 -11.60 -4.03
CA GLN A 1005 -46.52 -10.49 -4.94
C GLN A 1005 -45.62 -9.28 -4.65
N GLY A 1006 -44.99 -8.73 -5.69
CA GLY A 1006 -44.02 -7.64 -5.56
C GLY A 1006 -42.62 -8.07 -5.13
N ILE A 1007 -42.33 -9.37 -4.96
CA ILE A 1007 -40.97 -9.83 -4.68
C ILE A 1007 -40.19 -9.98 -6.00
N GLY A 1008 -39.05 -9.30 -6.09
CA GLY A 1008 -38.03 -9.54 -7.11
C GLY A 1008 -36.71 -9.94 -6.46
N ILE A 1009 -36.09 -11.01 -6.94
CA ILE A 1009 -34.81 -11.52 -6.46
C ILE A 1009 -33.97 -11.91 -7.68
N ARG A 1010 -32.73 -11.40 -7.74
CA ARG A 1010 -31.66 -11.90 -8.62
C ARG A 1010 -30.39 -12.10 -7.78
N ILE A 1011 -29.63 -13.14 -8.12
CA ILE A 1011 -28.36 -13.48 -7.47
C ILE A 1011 -27.37 -13.78 -8.58
N GLU A 1012 -26.32 -12.97 -8.69
CA GLU A 1012 -25.44 -13.00 -9.85
C GLU A 1012 -23.97 -13.00 -9.47
N ASP A 1013 -23.16 -13.73 -10.24
CA ASP A 1013 -21.71 -13.73 -10.07
C ASP A 1013 -20.97 -13.75 -11.42
N GLU A 1014 -19.77 -13.17 -11.44
CA GLU A 1014 -18.82 -13.26 -12.53
C GLU A 1014 -18.05 -14.58 -12.49
N VAL A 1015 -17.94 -15.24 -13.63
CA VAL A 1015 -17.40 -16.61 -13.74
C VAL A 1015 -16.36 -16.69 -14.86
N LEU A 1016 -15.10 -16.85 -14.47
CA LEU A 1016 -14.01 -17.20 -15.36
C LEU A 1016 -14.00 -18.71 -15.59
N ILE A 1017 -14.04 -19.14 -16.84
CA ILE A 1017 -13.84 -20.54 -17.23
C ILE A 1017 -12.34 -20.87 -17.17
N THR A 1018 -11.99 -21.95 -16.47
CA THR A 1018 -10.62 -22.44 -16.28
C THR A 1018 -10.40 -23.76 -17.01
N GLU A 1019 -9.17 -24.27 -17.06
CA GLU A 1019 -8.82 -25.53 -17.75
C GLU A 1019 -9.64 -26.75 -17.28
N THR A 1020 -10.10 -26.76 -16.03
CA THR A 1020 -10.80 -27.89 -15.40
C THR A 1020 -12.20 -27.56 -14.89
N GLY A 1021 -12.64 -26.30 -14.95
CA GLY A 1021 -13.88 -25.85 -14.35
C GLY A 1021 -14.05 -24.34 -14.44
N TYR A 1022 -14.21 -23.68 -13.29
CA TYR A 1022 -14.44 -22.25 -13.19
C TYR A 1022 -13.80 -21.63 -11.94
N GLU A 1023 -13.69 -20.30 -11.96
CA GLU A 1023 -13.35 -19.43 -10.84
C GLU A 1023 -14.43 -18.34 -10.74
N VAL A 1024 -14.94 -18.06 -9.54
CA VAL A 1024 -15.96 -17.03 -9.32
C VAL A 1024 -15.26 -15.74 -8.87
N LEU A 1025 -15.20 -14.73 -9.75
CA LEU A 1025 -14.41 -13.51 -9.48
C LEU A 1025 -15.06 -12.65 -8.37
N THR A 1026 -16.39 -12.68 -8.29
CA THR A 1026 -17.20 -12.02 -7.25
C THR A 1026 -17.45 -12.89 -6.01
N GLY A 1027 -16.81 -14.06 -5.92
CA GLY A 1027 -17.05 -15.06 -4.87
C GLY A 1027 -16.75 -14.62 -3.43
N SER A 1028 -16.20 -13.42 -3.24
CA SER A 1028 -16.05 -12.78 -1.93
C SER A 1028 -17.35 -12.18 -1.38
N MET A 1029 -18.37 -11.95 -2.21
CA MET A 1029 -19.64 -11.38 -1.77
C MET A 1029 -20.62 -12.42 -1.22
N PRO A 1030 -21.09 -12.29 0.04
CA PRO A 1030 -22.01 -13.24 0.63
C PRO A 1030 -23.32 -13.31 -0.16
N LYS A 1031 -23.83 -14.54 -0.30
CA LYS A 1031 -25.12 -14.86 -0.94
C LYS A 1031 -25.89 -16.00 -0.26
N GLU A 1032 -25.40 -16.48 0.89
CA GLU A 1032 -26.15 -17.42 1.73
C GLU A 1032 -27.01 -16.59 2.69
N VAL A 1033 -28.29 -16.95 2.87
CA VAL A 1033 -29.24 -16.25 3.77
C VAL A 1033 -28.60 -15.97 5.14
N LYS A 1034 -28.08 -17.02 5.80
CA LYS A 1034 -27.43 -16.93 7.12
C LYS A 1034 -26.22 -15.99 7.15
N HIS A 1035 -25.45 -15.91 6.07
CA HIS A 1035 -24.30 -15.00 5.99
C HIS A 1035 -24.78 -13.55 5.81
N ILE A 1036 -25.84 -13.31 5.04
CA ILE A 1036 -26.43 -11.97 4.87
C ILE A 1036 -27.06 -11.48 6.18
N GLU A 1037 -27.82 -12.33 6.88
CA GLU A 1037 -28.44 -11.95 8.15
C GLU A 1037 -27.40 -11.70 9.25
N SER A 1038 -26.39 -12.56 9.39
CA SER A 1038 -25.28 -12.31 10.33
C SER A 1038 -24.53 -11.03 10.00
N LEU A 1039 -24.23 -10.77 8.72
CA LEU A 1039 -23.57 -9.55 8.26
C LEU A 1039 -24.35 -8.28 8.66
N LEU A 1040 -25.67 -8.27 8.43
CA LEU A 1040 -26.52 -7.09 8.63
C LEU A 1040 -26.96 -6.88 10.09
N ASN A 1041 -26.91 -7.91 10.93
CA ASN A 1041 -27.27 -7.80 12.34
C ASN A 1041 -26.06 -7.51 13.22
N ASN A 1042 -24.90 -8.13 12.96
CA ASN A 1042 -23.74 -8.02 13.84
C ASN A 1042 -23.01 -6.66 13.66
N PHE A 1043 -23.25 -5.94 12.56
CA PHE A 1043 -22.63 -4.62 12.29
C PHE A 1043 -23.34 -3.44 12.98
N CYS A 1044 -24.55 -3.63 13.53
CA CYS A 1044 -25.38 -2.54 14.05
C CYS A 1044 -25.03 -2.01 15.45
N HIS A 1045 -23.89 -2.39 16.03
CA HIS A 1045 -23.45 -1.91 17.35
C HIS A 1045 -22.28 -0.92 17.33
N GLY A 1046 -21.64 -0.70 16.17
CA GLY A 1046 -20.39 0.09 16.07
C GLY A 1046 -20.50 1.56 15.66
N ILE A 1047 -21.67 2.09 15.28
CA ILE A 1047 -21.81 3.48 14.78
C ILE A 1047 -22.76 4.28 15.67
N GLY A 1048 -22.20 5.01 16.64
CA GLY A 1048 -22.90 6.07 17.34
C GLY A 1048 -23.14 7.27 16.43
N MET A 1049 -24.36 7.40 15.89
CA MET A 1049 -24.80 8.62 15.22
C MET A 1049 -25.53 9.53 16.20
N GLU A 1050 -25.08 10.78 16.28
CA GLU A 1050 -25.85 11.85 16.91
C GLU A 1050 -27.20 12.02 16.18
N SER A 1051 -28.27 12.20 16.95
CA SER A 1051 -29.63 12.31 16.41
C SER A 1051 -29.81 13.63 15.64
N PRO A 1052 -30.13 13.62 14.32
CA PRO A 1052 -30.28 14.84 13.52
C PRO A 1052 -31.67 15.47 13.72
N ASN A 1053 -32.04 15.75 14.96
CA ASN A 1053 -33.31 16.35 15.32
C ASN A 1053 -33.15 17.87 15.54
N LYS A 1054 -32.94 18.62 14.43
CA LYS A 1054 -33.23 20.07 14.24
C LYS A 1054 -32.57 20.64 12.97
N ILE A 1055 -33.26 20.57 11.84
CA ILE A 1055 -33.35 21.71 10.91
C ILE A 1055 -34.82 21.88 10.52
N ARG A 1056 -35.49 22.86 11.12
CA ARG A 1056 -36.81 23.31 10.67
C ARG A 1056 -36.65 24.08 9.36
N ALA A 1057 -37.60 23.91 8.46
CA ALA A 1057 -37.75 24.79 7.31
C ALA A 1057 -37.96 26.25 7.75
N ALA A 1058 -37.37 27.17 7.00
CA ALA A 1058 -37.81 28.56 6.91
C ALA A 1058 -37.63 28.99 5.45
N SER A 1059 -38.76 29.31 4.81
CA SER A 1059 -38.86 29.77 3.43
C SER A 1059 -38.43 31.23 3.27
N SER A 1060 -37.74 31.52 2.17
CA SER A 1060 -37.82 32.80 1.45
C SER A 1060 -37.45 32.58 -0.02
#